data_AF-A0A8C5DCY3-F1
#
_entry.id   AF-A0A8C5DCY3-F1
#
_cell.length_a   1.000
_cell.length_b   1.000
_cell.length_c   1.000
_cell.angle_alpha   90.00
_cell.angle_beta   90.00
_cell.angle_gamma   90.00
#
_symmetry.space_group_name_H-M   'P 1'
#
loop_
_entity.id
_entity.type
_entity.pdbx_description
1 polymer ?
#
loop_
_entity_poly.entity_id
_entity_poly.type
_entity_poly.pdbx_seq_one_letter_code
_entity_poly.pdbx_strand_id
1 'polypeptide(L)'
;FYCPDVIRFLPWWLLPLNKHVCTTGLGQPSFSVDYHNDSFSKDGENFRYISGSIHYTLFISFHLLFDVFMLRYIPWNYHEVSPGRYSFSGDRDVEYFLKLAQDIGLLVILRPGPYICGEWDMGGLPAWLLSKKNIVLRSSDPDYIDAVDTWMGKLLPMIKPYLYQNGGPIITVQVENEYGSYFACDYNYLRHLTKLFRSYLGKEVVLFTTDGAGLRFLKCGSIQDLYATVDFGPGSNISKAFAAQRYAEPHGPLVNSEFYTGWLDHWGSNHSVVSSVAVAKSLNNILAVGANVNLYMFIGGTNFEYWNGANGPYSPQPTSYDYDAPLSEAGDLTEKYFALREVIRMYRKIPEGPLPPTTPKYAYGAVSMKKLQTVSDSLETLSFSGPVKSVYPQTFIELNQAFGYVLYRTTLPVNYNNSTPLSSPLNGIHDRAYVSVNGVAMGVLERNVALTINVTGEAGSQLDLLVENMGRINYGNHMNDFKGLVSNLTLGNEMLSDWTMYSLSIDEAVSQGLLGVGPTTLTEPPQPAGFSLPTFYEGSFRIPDGIPDLPQDSYIKLPNWRKGQIWINGFNLGRYWPTRGPQVTLFVPANILSTAAPNNVTVLELEGAPCDSTLCIVEFTATPILNATMQSDFQPSRLPDKSDFPFQSWVF
;
A
#
# COMPACT_ATOMS: atom_id res chain seq x y z
N PHE A 1 -2.29 -16.28 -31.95
CA PHE A 1 -2.81 -15.52 -33.12
C PHE A 1 -4.21 -15.05 -32.78
N TYR A 2 -4.50 -13.77 -33.06
CA TYR A 2 -5.76 -13.03 -32.89
C TYR A 2 -6.21 -12.65 -31.45
N CYS A 3 -5.84 -11.44 -31.05
CA CYS A 3 -6.60 -10.59 -30.12
C CYS A 3 -7.93 -10.17 -30.78
N PRO A 4 -9.07 -10.26 -30.07
CA PRO A 4 -10.25 -9.48 -30.40
C PRO A 4 -10.39 -8.27 -29.48
N ASP A 5 -10.33 -7.09 -30.11
CA ASP A 5 -11.22 -5.95 -29.93
C ASP A 5 -11.62 -5.50 -28.51
N VAL A 6 -10.86 -4.53 -27.98
CA VAL A 6 -11.34 -3.55 -27.00
C VAL A 6 -11.52 -2.22 -27.74
N ILE A 7 -12.68 -2.02 -28.38
CA ILE A 7 -13.16 -0.71 -28.84
C ILE A 7 -14.67 -0.61 -28.55
N ARG A 8 -15.07 0.55 -27.99
CA ARG A 8 -16.42 1.11 -27.68
C ARG A 8 -16.71 1.04 -26.18
N PHE A 9 -16.80 2.13 -25.43
CA PHE A 9 -17.43 3.43 -25.72
C PHE A 9 -16.57 4.61 -25.22
N LEU A 10 -16.10 5.44 -26.16
CA LEU A 10 -15.70 6.82 -25.88
C LEU A 10 -16.95 7.69 -26.10
N PRO A 11 -17.47 8.43 -25.10
CA PRO A 11 -18.50 9.42 -25.36
C PRO A 11 -17.93 10.53 -26.26
N TRP A 12 -18.75 10.95 -27.21
CA TRP A 12 -18.47 11.85 -28.35
C TRP A 12 -18.11 13.32 -27.99
N TRP A 13 -17.30 13.57 -26.97
CA TRP A 13 -16.87 14.93 -26.58
C TRP A 13 -15.35 15.15 -26.61
N LEU A 14 -14.58 14.17 -27.08
CA LEU A 14 -13.16 14.36 -27.43
C LEU A 14 -13.03 15.08 -28.78
N LEU A 15 -13.38 16.37 -28.78
CA LEU A 15 -12.77 17.30 -29.72
C LEU A 15 -11.43 17.71 -29.10
N PRO A 16 -10.28 17.27 -29.65
CA PRO A 16 -9.05 17.95 -29.32
C PRO A 16 -9.22 19.37 -29.83
N LEU A 17 -9.20 20.36 -28.92
CA LEU A 17 -8.84 21.73 -29.29
C LEU A 17 -7.35 21.69 -29.66
N ASN A 18 -7.06 21.07 -30.80
CA ASN A 18 -5.78 21.11 -31.48
C ASN A 18 -5.66 22.52 -32.09
N LYS A 19 -5.45 23.51 -31.23
CA LYS A 19 -4.72 24.70 -31.67
C LYS A 19 -3.25 24.31 -31.66
N HIS A 20 -2.79 23.76 -32.77
CA HIS A 20 -1.40 23.94 -33.18
C HIS A 20 -1.16 25.45 -33.31
N VAL A 21 -0.80 26.07 -32.20
CA VAL A 21 0.00 27.28 -32.25
C VAL A 21 1.37 26.78 -32.68
N CYS A 22 1.67 26.95 -33.97
CA CYS A 22 3.04 26.94 -34.44
C CYS A 22 3.76 28.10 -33.72
N THR A 23 4.38 27.82 -32.58
CA THR A 23 5.39 28.69 -31.98
C THR A 23 6.67 28.54 -32.80
N THR A 24 6.76 29.34 -33.84
CA THR A 24 8.02 29.66 -34.50
C THR A 24 8.95 30.33 -33.48
N GLY A 25 9.93 29.61 -32.96
CA GLY A 25 11.11 30.19 -32.29
C GLY A 25 11.35 29.89 -30.80
N LEU A 26 11.01 28.72 -30.27
CA LEU A 26 11.39 28.33 -28.90
C LEU A 26 12.54 27.32 -28.93
N GLY A 27 13.54 27.52 -28.06
CA GLY A 27 14.68 26.61 -27.88
C GLY A 27 14.25 25.21 -27.45
N GLN A 28 15.21 24.30 -27.30
CA GLN A 28 14.92 22.97 -26.73
C GLN A 28 14.24 23.11 -25.35
N PRO A 29 13.23 22.26 -25.02
CA PRO A 29 12.55 22.31 -23.73
C PRO A 29 13.56 22.26 -22.58
N SER A 30 13.38 23.12 -21.57
CA SER A 30 14.29 23.19 -20.43
C SER A 30 13.56 23.37 -19.11
N PHE A 31 14.06 22.73 -18.06
CA PHE A 31 13.58 22.89 -16.69
C PHE A 31 14.78 22.93 -15.74
N SER A 32 14.89 23.95 -14.91
CA SER A 32 16.05 24.15 -14.03
C SER A 32 15.68 24.95 -12.78
N VAL A 33 16.58 24.94 -11.79
CA VAL A 33 16.50 25.83 -10.63
C VAL A 33 17.16 27.16 -10.98
N ASP A 34 16.43 28.26 -10.83
CA ASP A 34 16.96 29.62 -10.92
C ASP A 34 17.30 30.12 -9.50
N TYR A 35 18.58 29.97 -9.13
CA TYR A 35 19.11 30.40 -7.84
C TYR A 35 19.16 31.93 -7.69
N HIS A 36 19.09 32.71 -8.77
CA HIS A 36 19.09 34.17 -8.68
C HIS A 36 17.71 34.71 -8.31
N ASN A 37 16.65 34.09 -8.84
CA ASN A 37 15.27 34.52 -8.62
C ASN A 37 14.50 33.66 -7.60
N ASP A 38 15.18 32.73 -6.92
CA ASP A 38 14.59 31.79 -5.95
C ASP A 38 13.37 31.04 -6.51
N SER A 39 13.46 30.56 -7.75
CA SER A 39 12.34 29.90 -8.45
C SER A 39 12.77 28.75 -9.34
N PHE A 40 11.80 28.04 -9.94
CA PHE A 40 12.11 27.19 -11.09
C PHE A 40 12.05 28.03 -12.37
N SER A 41 12.87 27.68 -13.36
CA SER A 41 12.76 28.19 -14.73
C SER A 41 12.29 27.05 -15.63
N LYS A 42 11.16 27.24 -16.31
CA LYS A 42 10.63 26.35 -17.33
C LYS A 42 10.63 27.08 -18.67
N ASP A 43 11.42 26.58 -19.61
CA ASP A 43 11.62 27.18 -20.95
C ASP A 43 12.08 28.65 -20.89
N GLY A 44 12.90 29.00 -19.90
CA GLY A 44 13.38 30.37 -19.67
C GLY A 44 12.44 31.26 -18.85
N GLU A 45 11.22 30.81 -18.56
CA GLU A 45 10.22 31.57 -17.81
C GLU A 45 10.13 31.12 -16.36
N ASN A 46 9.81 32.05 -15.46
CA ASN A 46 9.61 31.73 -14.05
C ASN A 46 8.42 30.78 -13.87
N PHE A 47 8.64 29.68 -13.14
CA PHE A 47 7.69 28.60 -12.97
C PHE A 47 7.52 28.20 -11.51
N ARG A 48 6.27 27.89 -11.15
CA ARG A 48 5.87 27.38 -9.84
C ARG A 48 4.81 26.29 -9.98
N TYR A 49 5.05 25.08 -9.50
CA TYR A 49 4.03 24.03 -9.53
C TYR A 49 3.10 24.07 -8.31
N ILE A 50 1.88 23.58 -8.53
CA ILE A 50 0.91 23.20 -7.50
C ILE A 50 0.50 21.77 -7.83
N SER A 51 1.05 20.80 -7.11
CA SER A 51 0.99 19.38 -7.40
C SER A 51 0.09 18.64 -6.43
N GLY A 52 -0.34 17.43 -6.80
CA GLY A 52 -1.05 16.50 -5.95
C GLY A 52 -0.52 15.08 -6.16
N SER A 53 -0.42 14.33 -5.06
CA SER A 53 0.11 12.96 -5.07
C SER A 53 -0.98 11.98 -5.45
N ILE A 54 -0.62 11.09 -6.38
CA ILE A 54 -1.48 10.01 -6.89
C ILE A 54 -0.57 8.81 -7.15
N HIS A 55 -0.89 7.66 -6.56
CA HIS A 55 -0.15 6.42 -6.77
C HIS A 55 -0.89 5.54 -7.79
N TYR A 56 -0.33 5.32 -8.97
CA TYR A 56 -0.99 4.51 -10.01
C TYR A 56 -1.27 3.08 -9.58
N THR A 57 -0.48 2.56 -8.64
CA THR A 57 -0.64 1.20 -8.08
C THR A 57 -1.88 1.04 -7.22
N LEU A 58 -2.56 2.13 -6.86
CA LEU A 58 -3.74 2.15 -5.99
C LEU A 58 -5.05 2.35 -6.77
N PHE A 59 -5.02 2.29 -8.11
CA PHE A 59 -6.18 2.47 -9.01
C PHE A 59 -6.20 1.46 -10.15
N ILE A 60 -7.39 1.08 -10.61
CA ILE A 60 -7.58 0.14 -11.74
C ILE A 60 -8.08 0.85 -13.02
N SER A 61 -8.15 2.19 -13.06
CA SER A 61 -8.40 2.95 -14.29
C SER A 61 -8.16 4.46 -14.11
N PHE A 62 -7.45 5.09 -15.06
CA PHE A 62 -6.95 6.48 -14.93
C PHE A 62 -7.90 7.59 -15.41
N HIS A 63 -9.14 7.27 -15.79
CA HIS A 63 -9.99 8.16 -16.58
C HIS A 63 -10.62 9.35 -15.82
N LEU A 64 -10.31 9.54 -14.53
CA LEU A 64 -11.03 10.50 -13.66
C LEU A 64 -10.19 11.70 -13.17
N LEU A 65 -8.92 11.81 -13.55
CA LEU A 65 -8.01 12.80 -12.96
C LEU A 65 -7.69 13.91 -13.96
N PHE A 66 -8.50 14.96 -13.93
CA PHE A 66 -8.26 16.20 -14.68
C PHE A 66 -7.89 17.32 -13.69
N ASP A 67 -6.87 18.13 -14.06
CA ASP A 67 -6.44 19.41 -13.45
C ASP A 67 -5.31 19.42 -12.38
N VAL A 68 -4.53 18.34 -12.18
CA VAL A 68 -3.52 18.32 -11.09
C VAL A 68 -2.14 17.85 -11.56
N PHE A 69 -1.09 18.65 -11.33
CA PHE A 69 0.30 18.23 -11.56
C PHE A 69 0.64 17.04 -10.64
N MET A 70 1.30 16.00 -11.15
CA MET A 70 1.33 14.70 -10.46
C MET A 70 2.69 14.37 -9.84
N LEU A 71 2.69 14.08 -8.54
CA LEU A 71 3.85 13.54 -7.84
C LEU A 71 3.64 12.05 -7.58
N ARG A 72 4.62 11.20 -7.97
CA ARG A 72 4.40 9.75 -8.14
C ARG A 72 5.54 8.90 -7.60
N TYR A 73 5.24 7.97 -6.70
CA TYR A 73 6.16 6.88 -6.34
C TYR A 73 6.17 5.75 -7.38
N ILE A 74 7.30 5.04 -7.49
CA ILE A 74 7.40 3.76 -8.24
C ILE A 74 7.83 2.67 -7.25
N PRO A 75 6.91 1.83 -6.75
CA PRO A 75 7.26 0.78 -5.80
C PRO A 75 8.07 -0.33 -6.49
N TRP A 76 9.33 -0.51 -6.10
CA TRP A 76 10.22 -1.50 -6.71
C TRP A 76 9.65 -2.93 -6.59
N ASN A 77 9.15 -3.32 -5.43
CA ASN A 77 8.53 -4.63 -5.18
C ASN A 77 7.28 -4.92 -6.03
N TYR A 78 6.61 -3.88 -6.53
CA TYR A 78 5.49 -4.02 -7.45
C TYR A 78 5.96 -4.35 -8.86
N HIS A 79 7.15 -3.90 -9.25
CA HIS A 79 7.69 -4.16 -10.60
C HIS A 79 8.62 -5.36 -10.67
N GLU A 80 9.34 -5.69 -9.60
CA GLU A 80 10.29 -6.81 -9.55
C GLU A 80 9.95 -7.78 -8.40
N VAL A 81 8.87 -8.55 -8.60
CA VAL A 81 8.33 -9.49 -7.59
C VAL A 81 9.31 -10.61 -7.22
N SER A 82 10.27 -10.90 -8.10
CA SER A 82 11.41 -11.79 -7.85
C SER A 82 12.61 -11.31 -8.66
N PRO A 83 13.85 -11.62 -8.24
CA PRO A 83 15.06 -11.07 -8.88
C PRO A 83 15.07 -11.29 -10.40
N GLY A 84 15.22 -10.22 -11.16
CA GLY A 84 15.26 -10.22 -12.63
C GLY A 84 13.93 -10.44 -13.34
N ARG A 85 12.81 -10.61 -12.62
CA ARG A 85 11.47 -10.79 -13.20
C ARG A 85 10.65 -9.51 -13.07
N TYR A 86 10.67 -8.72 -14.14
CA TYR A 86 9.98 -7.44 -14.22
C TYR A 86 8.57 -7.55 -14.79
N SER A 87 7.65 -6.73 -14.27
CA SER A 87 6.31 -6.52 -14.85
C SER A 87 6.03 -5.02 -15.01
N PHE A 88 5.74 -4.63 -16.25
CA PHE A 88 5.40 -3.25 -16.64
C PHE A 88 4.18 -3.23 -17.58
N SER A 89 3.26 -4.18 -17.41
CA SER A 89 2.06 -4.33 -18.25
C SER A 89 0.79 -4.20 -17.41
N GLY A 90 -0.33 -3.85 -18.04
CA GLY A 90 -1.61 -3.66 -17.34
C GLY A 90 -1.51 -2.54 -16.32
N ASP A 91 -1.96 -2.79 -15.10
CA ASP A 91 -1.90 -1.82 -13.99
C ASP A 91 -0.46 -1.44 -13.58
N ARG A 92 0.54 -2.19 -14.05
CA ARG A 92 1.97 -1.93 -13.81
C ARG A 92 2.64 -1.10 -14.92
N ASP A 93 1.88 -0.61 -15.90
CA ASP A 93 2.44 0.13 -17.04
C ASP A 93 2.73 1.61 -16.69
N VAL A 94 3.94 1.86 -16.18
CA VAL A 94 4.40 3.20 -15.82
C VAL A 94 4.59 4.10 -17.04
N GLU A 95 4.98 3.55 -18.19
CA GLU A 95 5.20 4.31 -19.43
C GLU A 95 3.87 4.83 -19.99
N TYR A 96 2.84 3.99 -19.99
CA TYR A 96 1.48 4.39 -20.34
C TYR A 96 0.98 5.50 -19.41
N PHE A 97 1.20 5.36 -18.11
CA PHE A 97 0.77 6.35 -17.13
C PHE A 97 1.50 7.70 -17.29
N LEU A 98 2.78 7.70 -17.65
CA LEU A 98 3.54 8.92 -17.97
C LEU A 98 3.06 9.54 -19.28
N LYS A 99 2.80 8.72 -20.30
CA LYS A 99 2.24 9.17 -21.57
C LYS A 99 0.86 9.78 -21.40
N LEU A 100 0.00 9.17 -20.60
CA LEU A 100 -1.32 9.72 -20.31
C LEU A 100 -1.23 11.10 -19.66
N ALA A 101 -0.34 11.28 -18.67
CA ALA A 101 -0.11 12.59 -18.06
C ALA A 101 0.30 13.64 -19.09
N GLN A 102 1.21 13.26 -20.00
CA GLN A 102 1.63 14.12 -21.10
C GLN A 102 0.48 14.48 -22.04
N ASP A 103 -0.32 13.48 -22.46
CA ASP A 103 -1.43 13.65 -23.39
C ASP A 103 -2.53 14.57 -22.83
N ILE A 104 -2.72 14.60 -21.51
CA ILE A 104 -3.66 15.52 -20.82
C ILE A 104 -2.99 16.81 -20.31
N GLY A 105 -1.72 17.04 -20.64
CA GLY A 105 -1.00 18.30 -20.37
C GLY A 105 -0.49 18.49 -18.94
N LEU A 106 -0.36 17.41 -18.17
CA LEU A 106 0.19 17.44 -16.81
C LEU A 106 1.69 17.19 -16.79
N LEU A 107 2.41 17.97 -15.98
CA LEU A 107 3.81 17.68 -15.65
C LEU A 107 3.88 16.68 -14.49
N VAL A 108 5.02 16.00 -14.39
CA VAL A 108 5.28 14.94 -13.42
C VAL A 108 6.48 15.28 -12.54
N ILE A 109 6.32 15.11 -11.24
CA ILE A 109 7.41 15.04 -10.25
C ILE A 109 7.58 13.56 -9.90
N LEU A 110 8.66 12.94 -10.36
CA LEU A 110 8.84 11.50 -10.20
C LEU A 110 9.61 11.16 -8.93
N ARG A 111 9.18 10.13 -8.20
CA ARG A 111 9.84 9.62 -7.00
C ARG A 111 10.13 8.12 -7.13
N PRO A 112 11.16 7.74 -7.90
CA PRO A 112 11.42 6.34 -8.24
C PRO A 112 12.06 5.49 -7.11
N GLY A 113 12.34 6.07 -5.94
CA GLY A 113 12.92 5.34 -4.82
C GLY A 113 14.46 5.28 -4.85
N PRO A 114 15.08 4.15 -4.46
CA PRO A 114 14.53 2.78 -4.46
C PRO A 114 13.61 2.45 -3.28
N TYR A 115 13.72 3.20 -2.18
CA TYR A 115 12.77 3.19 -1.06
C TYR A 115 11.81 4.37 -1.19
N ILE A 116 10.53 4.14 -0.92
CA ILE A 116 9.45 5.12 -1.11
C ILE A 116 8.58 5.37 0.13
N CYS A 117 8.73 4.62 1.22
CA CYS A 117 7.77 4.65 2.32
C CYS A 117 6.32 4.38 1.81
N GLY A 118 5.47 5.40 1.79
CA GLY A 118 4.18 5.43 1.09
C GLY A 118 3.10 4.53 1.70
N GLU A 119 3.24 4.19 2.98
CA GLU A 119 2.41 3.20 3.68
C GLU A 119 2.31 1.84 2.95
N TRP A 120 3.28 1.55 2.10
CA TRP A 120 3.32 0.40 1.20
C TRP A 120 4.25 -0.68 1.73
N ASP A 121 4.01 -1.97 1.43
CA ASP A 121 4.80 -3.09 1.94
C ASP A 121 6.31 -2.82 1.82
N MET A 122 7.00 -2.86 2.96
CA MET A 122 8.45 -2.68 3.07
C MET A 122 8.98 -1.37 2.47
N GLY A 123 8.14 -0.34 2.37
CA GLY A 123 8.50 0.93 1.76
C GLY A 123 8.83 0.81 0.27
N GLY A 124 8.21 -0.16 -0.42
CA GLY A 124 8.45 -0.47 -1.83
C GLY A 124 9.68 -1.34 -2.09
N LEU A 125 10.46 -1.70 -1.07
CA LEU A 125 11.62 -2.58 -1.23
C LEU A 125 11.16 -4.05 -1.41
N PRO A 126 11.78 -4.82 -2.33
CA PRO A 126 11.41 -6.22 -2.51
C PRO A 126 11.79 -7.09 -1.32
N ALA A 127 10.86 -7.93 -0.89
CA ALA A 127 11.04 -8.85 0.22
C ALA A 127 12.22 -9.83 0.01
N TRP A 128 12.53 -10.18 -1.24
CA TRP A 128 13.64 -11.09 -1.57
C TRP A 128 15.02 -10.52 -1.21
N LEU A 129 15.16 -9.21 -0.98
CA LEU A 129 16.39 -8.60 -0.42
C LEU A 129 16.75 -9.21 0.94
N LEU A 130 15.74 -9.64 1.70
CA LEU A 130 15.91 -10.27 3.01
C LEU A 130 16.49 -11.69 2.93
N SER A 131 16.68 -12.25 1.74
CA SER A 131 17.39 -13.54 1.59
C SER A 131 18.81 -13.47 2.19
N LYS A 132 19.41 -12.27 2.20
CA LYS A 132 20.58 -11.95 3.02
C LYS A 132 20.13 -11.52 4.41
N LYS A 133 20.25 -12.42 5.40
CA LYS A 133 19.77 -12.22 6.78
C LYS A 133 20.29 -10.97 7.49
N ASN A 134 21.52 -10.56 7.19
CA ASN A 134 22.19 -9.42 7.80
C ASN A 134 22.31 -8.22 6.85
N ILE A 135 21.45 -8.13 5.82
CA ILE A 135 21.43 -6.99 4.92
C ILE A 135 21.10 -5.71 5.68
N VAL A 136 21.84 -4.64 5.42
CA VAL A 136 21.49 -3.30 5.90
C VAL A 136 20.83 -2.55 4.76
N LEU A 137 19.50 -2.53 4.77
CA LEU A 137 18.70 -1.79 3.77
C LEU A 137 19.06 -0.30 3.79
N ARG A 138 18.87 0.39 2.66
CA ARG A 138 19.09 1.84 2.51
C ARG A 138 20.47 2.28 3.02
N SER A 139 21.51 1.53 2.66
CA SER A 139 22.89 1.80 3.03
C SER A 139 23.85 1.39 1.91
N SER A 140 25.15 1.58 2.11
CA SER A 140 26.20 1.12 1.21
C SER A 140 26.56 -0.36 1.37
N ASP A 141 25.67 -1.17 1.96
CA ASP A 141 25.77 -2.64 1.92
C ASP A 141 25.91 -3.12 0.46
N PRO A 142 26.99 -3.83 0.10
CA PRO A 142 27.26 -4.21 -1.29
C PRO A 142 26.13 -4.97 -1.96
N ASP A 143 25.47 -5.90 -1.25
CA ASP A 143 24.38 -6.70 -1.82
C ASP A 143 23.11 -5.87 -2.02
N TYR A 144 22.88 -4.87 -1.16
CA TYR A 144 21.79 -3.91 -1.35
C TYR A 144 22.08 -3.00 -2.55
N ILE A 145 23.31 -2.47 -2.65
CA ILE A 145 23.74 -1.61 -3.76
C ILE A 145 23.66 -2.35 -5.10
N ASP A 146 24.13 -3.59 -5.17
CA ASP A 146 24.09 -4.39 -6.41
C ASP A 146 22.63 -4.62 -6.88
N ALA A 147 21.72 -4.87 -5.95
CA ALA A 147 20.30 -5.01 -6.24
C ALA A 147 19.69 -3.68 -6.70
N VAL A 148 20.02 -2.56 -6.04
CA VAL A 148 19.59 -1.21 -6.43
C VAL A 148 20.11 -0.84 -7.81
N ASP A 149 21.37 -1.13 -8.12
CA ASP A 149 21.98 -0.85 -9.42
C ASP A 149 21.30 -1.63 -10.54
N THR A 150 20.94 -2.88 -10.28
CA THR A 150 20.19 -3.72 -11.22
C THR A 150 18.80 -3.14 -11.48
N TRP A 151 18.07 -2.79 -10.42
CA TRP A 151 16.72 -2.19 -10.53
C TRP A 151 16.74 -0.84 -11.24
N MET A 152 17.58 0.08 -10.79
CA MET A 152 17.68 1.42 -11.35
C MET A 152 18.25 1.39 -12.76
N GLY A 153 19.13 0.43 -13.08
CA GLY A 153 19.60 0.17 -14.44
C GLY A 153 18.50 -0.31 -15.39
N LYS A 154 17.39 -0.86 -14.87
CA LYS A 154 16.19 -1.16 -15.66
C LYS A 154 15.23 0.04 -15.74
N LEU A 155 14.95 0.66 -14.60
CA LEU A 155 13.93 1.72 -14.48
C LEU A 155 14.37 3.05 -15.10
N LEU A 156 15.58 3.52 -14.80
CA LEU A 156 16.02 4.87 -15.18
C LEU A 156 16.12 5.07 -16.71
N PRO A 157 16.60 4.10 -17.51
CA PRO A 157 16.53 4.19 -18.97
C PRO A 157 15.10 4.27 -19.51
N MET A 158 14.14 3.60 -18.87
CA MET A 158 12.73 3.59 -19.28
C MET A 158 12.06 4.95 -19.08
N ILE A 159 12.39 5.65 -17.98
CA ILE A 159 11.82 6.98 -17.71
C ILE A 159 12.55 8.11 -18.45
N LYS A 160 13.78 7.88 -18.93
CA LYS A 160 14.61 8.92 -19.57
C LYS A 160 13.91 9.62 -20.75
N PRO A 161 13.23 8.92 -21.69
CA PRO A 161 12.49 9.59 -22.77
C PRO A 161 11.40 10.53 -22.28
N TYR A 162 10.88 10.32 -21.06
CA TYR A 162 9.81 11.10 -20.46
C TYR A 162 10.31 12.32 -19.67
N LEU A 163 11.63 12.56 -19.61
CA LEU A 163 12.19 13.79 -19.03
C LEU A 163 11.78 15.01 -19.86
N TYR A 164 11.56 16.14 -19.20
CA TYR A 164 11.06 17.35 -19.82
C TYR A 164 11.98 17.85 -20.95
N GLN A 165 13.30 17.82 -20.74
CA GLN A 165 14.29 18.16 -21.77
C GLN A 165 14.29 17.21 -22.98
N ASN A 166 13.72 16.01 -22.83
CA ASN A 166 13.55 15.02 -23.90
C ASN A 166 12.14 15.07 -24.51
N GLY A 167 11.32 16.04 -24.13
CA GLY A 167 9.96 16.24 -24.65
C GLY A 167 8.86 15.51 -23.86
N GLY A 168 9.15 14.93 -22.70
CA GLY A 168 8.15 14.30 -21.84
C GLY A 168 7.65 15.19 -20.70
N PRO A 169 6.85 14.65 -19.77
CA PRO A 169 6.24 15.45 -18.69
C PRO A 169 7.10 15.59 -17.43
N ILE A 170 8.18 14.82 -17.25
CA ILE A 170 8.92 14.75 -15.97
C ILE A 170 9.85 15.96 -15.80
N ILE A 171 9.54 16.83 -14.84
CA ILE A 171 10.30 18.07 -14.56
C ILE A 171 11.34 17.91 -13.45
N THR A 172 11.07 17.07 -12.45
CA THR A 172 12.01 16.80 -11.35
C THR A 172 11.94 15.32 -10.96
N VAL A 173 13.05 14.80 -10.40
CA VAL A 173 13.16 13.42 -9.95
C VAL A 173 13.73 13.36 -8.54
N GLN A 174 13.01 12.77 -7.60
CA GLN A 174 13.48 12.58 -6.23
C GLN A 174 14.49 11.43 -6.17
N VAL A 175 15.53 11.59 -5.38
CA VAL A 175 16.48 10.51 -5.06
C VAL A 175 16.25 10.08 -3.62
N GLU A 176 16.00 8.79 -3.39
CA GLU A 176 15.61 8.27 -2.07
C GLU A 176 14.29 8.90 -1.56
N ASN A 177 13.94 8.68 -0.29
CA ASN A 177 12.80 9.30 0.38
C ASN A 177 13.04 9.44 1.90
N GLU A 178 13.04 10.67 2.40
CA GLU A 178 13.21 10.99 3.83
C GLU A 178 14.39 10.22 4.48
N TYR A 179 15.54 10.24 3.82
CA TYR A 179 16.72 9.52 4.32
C TYR A 179 17.21 10.09 5.66
N GLY A 180 16.91 11.36 5.93
CA GLY A 180 17.13 12.04 7.19
C GLY A 180 16.42 11.43 8.38
N SER A 181 15.34 10.69 8.13
CA SER A 181 14.58 9.95 9.14
C SER A 181 15.10 8.53 9.36
N TYR A 182 16.11 8.09 8.60
CA TYR A 182 16.69 6.76 8.69
C TYR A 182 17.99 6.74 9.50
N PHE A 183 18.15 5.74 10.37
CA PHE A 183 19.23 5.71 11.35
C PHE A 183 20.64 5.60 10.74
N ALA A 184 20.77 5.05 9.53
CA ALA A 184 22.08 4.72 8.95
C ALA A 184 22.91 5.97 8.64
N CYS A 185 22.27 7.08 8.22
CA CYS A 185 22.94 8.34 7.85
C CYS A 185 24.17 8.11 6.93
N ASP A 186 24.05 7.19 5.97
CA ASP A 186 25.14 6.79 5.08
C ASP A 186 25.20 7.66 3.82
N TYR A 187 26.10 8.65 3.84
CA TYR A 187 26.30 9.50 2.65
C TYR A 187 26.97 8.77 1.48
N ASN A 188 27.65 7.64 1.67
CA ASN A 188 28.19 6.89 0.54
C ASN A 188 27.05 6.29 -0.29
N TYR A 189 25.99 5.81 0.37
CA TYR A 189 24.76 5.40 -0.29
C TYR A 189 24.12 6.54 -1.07
N LEU A 190 23.91 7.71 -0.45
CA LEU A 190 23.33 8.86 -1.17
C LEU A 190 24.21 9.33 -2.34
N ARG A 191 25.55 9.39 -2.19
CA ARG A 191 26.47 9.71 -3.29
C ARG A 191 26.38 8.69 -4.42
N HIS A 192 26.25 7.41 -4.08
CA HIS A 192 26.10 6.33 -5.04
C HIS A 192 24.82 6.52 -5.85
N LEU A 193 23.67 6.73 -5.19
CA LEU A 193 22.41 7.01 -5.85
C LEU A 193 22.48 8.27 -6.74
N THR A 194 23.06 9.37 -6.25
CA THR A 194 23.25 10.59 -7.05
C THR A 194 24.03 10.28 -8.33
N LYS A 195 25.15 9.56 -8.22
CA LYS A 195 25.96 9.19 -9.38
C LYS A 195 25.19 8.26 -10.33
N LEU A 196 24.47 7.29 -9.80
CA LEU A 196 23.66 6.34 -10.57
C LEU A 196 22.59 7.08 -11.38
N PHE A 197 21.80 7.93 -10.73
CA PHE A 197 20.76 8.72 -11.38
C PHE A 197 21.34 9.64 -12.46
N ARG A 198 22.43 10.36 -12.15
CA ARG A 198 23.12 11.21 -13.12
C ARG A 198 23.65 10.44 -14.33
N SER A 199 24.13 9.21 -14.13
CA SER A 199 24.67 8.38 -15.21
C SER A 199 23.60 7.99 -16.25
N TYR A 200 22.36 7.76 -15.79
CA TYR A 200 21.25 7.39 -16.68
C TYR A 200 20.50 8.61 -17.21
N LEU A 201 20.12 9.55 -16.33
CA LEU A 201 19.20 10.64 -16.63
C LEU A 201 19.88 11.91 -17.14
N GLY A 202 21.20 12.04 -16.99
CA GLY A 202 21.94 13.25 -17.37
C GLY A 202 22.04 14.30 -16.26
N LYS A 203 22.69 15.41 -16.58
CA LYS A 203 22.96 16.52 -15.64
C LYS A 203 21.85 17.58 -15.65
N GLU A 204 21.02 17.57 -16.68
CA GLU A 204 20.02 18.58 -16.99
C GLU A 204 18.77 18.44 -16.11
N VAL A 205 18.40 17.19 -15.75
CA VAL A 205 17.25 16.95 -14.88
C VAL A 205 17.51 17.52 -13.49
N VAL A 206 16.50 18.17 -12.90
CA VAL A 206 16.56 18.58 -11.50
C VAL A 206 16.34 17.35 -10.63
N LEU A 207 17.40 16.93 -9.92
CA LEU A 207 17.31 15.91 -8.89
C LEU A 207 17.16 16.57 -7.52
N PHE A 208 16.33 16.01 -6.65
CA PHE A 208 16.03 16.59 -5.34
C PHE A 208 15.89 15.52 -4.25
N THR A 209 15.96 15.93 -2.98
CA THR A 209 15.61 15.11 -1.81
C THR A 209 14.45 15.75 -1.04
N THR A 210 13.74 14.95 -0.26
CA THR A 210 12.65 15.39 0.62
C THR A 210 12.90 14.84 2.00
N ASP A 211 12.82 15.70 3.03
CA ASP A 211 12.95 15.34 4.43
C ASP A 211 12.08 16.26 5.31
N GLY A 212 11.69 15.77 6.50
CA GLY A 212 10.99 16.57 7.50
C GLY A 212 11.60 17.97 7.72
N ALA A 213 10.74 18.98 7.84
CA ALA A 213 11.11 20.39 7.94
C ALA A 213 11.81 20.81 9.26
N GLY A 214 12.97 20.20 9.54
CA GLY A 214 13.82 20.49 10.68
C GLY A 214 15.26 20.06 10.44
N LEU A 215 16.22 20.80 11.00
CA LEU A 215 17.66 20.60 10.76
C LEU A 215 18.15 19.18 11.11
N ARG A 216 17.50 18.49 12.04
CA ARG A 216 17.86 17.11 12.41
C ARG A 216 17.66 16.12 11.26
N PHE A 217 16.61 16.29 10.47
CA PHE A 217 16.30 15.41 9.35
C PHE A 217 17.18 15.77 8.15
N LEU A 218 17.21 17.05 7.80
CA LEU A 218 18.06 17.58 6.72
C LEU A 218 19.53 17.25 6.92
N LYS A 219 20.02 17.12 8.17
CA LYS A 219 21.39 16.70 8.46
C LYS A 219 21.76 15.47 7.65
N CYS A 220 21.01 14.37 7.75
CA CYS A 220 21.34 13.11 7.09
C CYS A 220 20.67 12.94 5.72
N GLY A 221 19.62 13.68 5.40
CA GLY A 221 18.87 13.54 4.16
C GLY A 221 19.28 14.48 3.02
N SER A 222 19.95 15.59 3.32
CA SER A 222 20.47 16.51 2.29
C SER A 222 21.88 16.15 1.84
N ILE A 223 22.17 16.36 0.56
CA ILE A 223 23.50 16.13 -0.02
C ILE A 223 23.77 17.09 -1.18
N GLN A 224 25.04 17.45 -1.38
CA GLN A 224 25.47 18.23 -2.53
C GLN A 224 25.02 17.60 -3.86
N ASP A 225 24.73 18.44 -4.86
CA ASP A 225 24.24 18.11 -6.21
C ASP A 225 22.77 17.68 -6.33
N LEU A 226 22.08 17.52 -5.20
CA LEU A 226 20.63 17.31 -5.12
C LEU A 226 19.98 18.50 -4.42
N TYR A 227 18.90 19.06 -4.98
CA TYR A 227 18.19 20.17 -4.36
C TYR A 227 17.43 19.72 -3.12
N ALA A 228 17.69 20.29 -1.95
CA ALA A 228 16.99 19.89 -0.72
C ALA A 228 15.61 20.56 -0.60
N THR A 229 14.57 19.73 -0.47
CA THR A 229 13.19 20.16 -0.20
C THR A 229 12.75 19.66 1.17
N VAL A 230 11.61 20.17 1.66
CA VAL A 230 11.06 19.73 2.95
C VAL A 230 9.63 19.24 2.81
N ASP A 231 9.16 18.47 3.78
CA ASP A 231 7.74 18.14 3.97
C ASP A 231 7.20 18.67 5.31
N PHE A 232 5.89 18.94 5.34
CA PHE A 232 5.16 19.29 6.56
C PHE A 232 3.66 19.43 6.30
N GLY A 233 2.84 19.12 7.31
CA GLY A 233 1.38 19.23 7.25
C GLY A 233 0.79 20.53 7.83
N PRO A 234 -0.55 20.65 7.79
CA PRO A 234 -1.30 21.70 8.47
C PRO A 234 -0.93 21.79 9.95
N GLY A 235 -0.95 23.01 10.50
CA GLY A 235 -0.56 23.26 11.89
C GLY A 235 0.94 23.52 12.10
N SER A 236 1.78 23.19 11.11
CA SER A 236 3.20 23.53 11.13
C SER A 236 3.43 25.04 10.98
N ASN A 237 4.48 25.56 11.62
CA ASN A 237 4.91 26.94 11.42
C ASN A 237 5.67 27.05 10.09
N ILE A 238 4.99 27.57 9.06
CA ILE A 238 5.49 27.67 7.68
C ILE A 238 6.81 28.42 7.59
N SER A 239 6.96 29.54 8.31
CA SER A 239 8.21 30.32 8.32
C SER A 239 9.37 29.52 8.90
N LYS A 240 9.14 28.75 9.97
CA LYS A 240 10.17 27.87 10.55
C LYS A 240 10.49 26.69 9.62
N ALA A 241 9.48 26.11 9.00
CA ALA A 241 9.66 24.99 8.07
C ALA A 241 10.53 25.41 6.87
N PHE A 242 10.21 26.52 6.22
CA PHE A 242 11.01 27.04 5.11
C PHE A 242 12.35 27.65 5.55
N ALA A 243 12.49 28.13 6.78
CA ALA A 243 13.81 28.48 7.32
C ALA A 243 14.73 27.25 7.44
N ALA A 244 14.18 26.07 7.75
CA ALA A 244 14.97 24.82 7.71
C ALA A 244 15.40 24.49 6.29
N GLN A 245 14.50 24.59 5.29
CA GLN A 245 14.88 24.42 3.89
C GLN A 245 15.97 25.42 3.49
N ARG A 246 15.81 26.70 3.82
CA ARG A 246 16.80 27.76 3.52
C ARG A 246 18.17 27.56 4.18
N TYR A 247 18.24 26.76 5.24
CA TYR A 247 19.53 26.39 5.83
C TYR A 247 20.30 25.42 4.92
N ALA A 248 19.60 24.48 4.27
CA ALA A 248 20.20 23.55 3.31
C ALA A 248 20.36 24.19 1.92
N GLU A 249 19.39 25.00 1.49
CA GLU A 249 19.32 25.68 0.19
C GLU A 249 19.12 27.19 0.38
N PRO A 250 20.20 27.97 0.59
CA PRO A 250 20.11 29.41 0.81
C PRO A 250 19.40 30.17 -0.33
N HIS A 251 19.45 29.60 -1.53
CA HIS A 251 18.84 30.13 -2.75
C HIS A 251 18.02 29.05 -3.48
N GLY A 252 17.18 29.48 -4.42
CA GLY A 252 16.29 28.60 -5.18
C GLY A 252 14.87 28.51 -4.60
N PRO A 253 13.97 27.72 -5.23
CA PRO A 253 12.56 27.68 -4.89
C PRO A 253 12.28 27.11 -3.50
N LEU A 254 11.39 27.76 -2.75
CA LEU A 254 10.76 27.11 -1.61
C LEU A 254 9.86 25.97 -2.11
N VAL A 255 9.98 24.81 -1.48
CA VAL A 255 9.27 23.59 -1.88
C VAL A 255 8.81 22.83 -0.64
N ASN A 256 7.49 22.64 -0.54
CA ASN A 256 6.91 21.59 0.31
C ASN A 256 6.54 20.38 -0.58
N SER A 257 7.35 19.33 -0.53
CA SER A 257 7.21 18.13 -1.37
C SER A 257 6.12 17.17 -0.88
N GLU A 258 5.70 17.27 0.39
CA GLU A 258 4.54 16.55 0.93
C GLU A 258 3.78 17.44 1.93
N PHE A 259 2.78 18.14 1.42
CA PHE A 259 1.83 18.87 2.23
C PHE A 259 0.64 17.97 2.58
N TYR A 260 0.59 17.50 3.82
CA TYR A 260 -0.37 16.48 4.26
C TYR A 260 -1.83 16.96 4.26
N THR A 261 -2.67 16.45 3.36
CA THR A 261 -4.09 16.84 3.23
C THR A 261 -5.01 16.11 4.20
N GLY A 262 -4.51 15.01 4.74
CA GLY A 262 -5.13 14.06 5.65
C GLY A 262 -4.02 13.23 6.31
N TRP A 263 -4.29 11.98 6.68
CA TRP A 263 -3.27 11.11 7.28
C TRP A 263 -3.59 9.62 7.09
N LEU A 264 -2.59 8.77 7.31
CA LEU A 264 -2.74 7.32 7.29
C LEU A 264 -3.58 6.79 8.46
N ASP A 265 -4.15 5.60 8.26
CA ASP A 265 -4.89 4.84 9.27
C ASP A 265 -4.12 3.60 9.75
N HIS A 266 -4.56 3.04 10.87
CA HIS A 266 -4.14 1.71 11.33
C HIS A 266 -5.35 0.89 11.75
N TRP A 267 -5.29 -0.43 11.55
CA TRP A 267 -6.31 -1.33 12.09
C TRP A 267 -6.42 -1.16 13.62
N GLY A 268 -7.64 -1.01 14.12
CA GLY A 268 -7.98 -0.81 15.53
C GLY A 268 -7.85 0.63 16.03
N SER A 269 -7.44 1.56 15.17
CA SER A 269 -7.38 3.00 15.49
C SER A 269 -8.55 3.76 14.87
N ASN A 270 -8.82 4.97 15.36
CA ASN A 270 -9.81 5.84 14.73
C ASN A 270 -9.33 6.33 13.36
N HIS A 271 -10.26 6.39 12.41
CA HIS A 271 -10.02 7.00 11.10
C HIS A 271 -9.45 8.42 11.24
N SER A 272 -8.35 8.67 10.55
CA SER A 272 -7.64 9.92 10.50
C SER A 272 -8.38 10.93 9.64
N VAL A 273 -8.70 12.09 10.22
CA VAL A 273 -9.38 13.18 9.52
C VAL A 273 -8.69 14.49 9.83
N VAL A 274 -8.43 15.30 8.80
CA VAL A 274 -7.84 16.64 8.90
C VAL A 274 -8.80 17.66 8.31
N SER A 275 -9.10 18.70 9.08
CA SER A 275 -10.08 19.72 8.70
C SER A 275 -9.77 20.38 7.35
N SER A 276 -10.75 20.38 6.43
CA SER A 276 -10.68 21.09 5.14
C SER A 276 -10.29 22.55 5.30
N VAL A 277 -10.75 23.22 6.36
CA VAL A 277 -10.42 24.62 6.67
C VAL A 277 -8.93 24.76 7.03
N ALA A 278 -8.39 23.84 7.83
CA ALA A 278 -6.99 23.87 8.22
C ALA A 278 -6.05 23.61 7.03
N VAL A 279 -6.42 22.66 6.15
CA VAL A 279 -5.68 22.36 4.92
C VAL A 279 -5.74 23.56 3.97
N ALA A 280 -6.92 24.11 3.68
CA ALA A 280 -7.09 25.25 2.79
C ALA A 280 -6.34 26.50 3.29
N LYS A 281 -6.42 26.80 4.61
CA LYS A 281 -5.68 27.91 5.21
C LYS A 281 -4.16 27.74 5.08
N SER A 282 -3.65 26.55 5.36
CA SER A 282 -2.22 26.27 5.27
C SER A 282 -1.73 26.31 3.82
N LEU A 283 -2.49 25.73 2.88
CA LEU A 283 -2.22 25.82 1.44
C LEU A 283 -2.14 27.28 0.98
N ASN A 284 -3.12 28.11 1.37
CA ASN A 284 -3.10 29.53 1.03
C ASN A 284 -1.83 30.23 1.54
N ASN A 285 -1.42 29.94 2.77
CA ASN A 285 -0.22 30.53 3.35
C ASN A 285 1.06 30.06 2.64
N ILE A 286 1.14 28.80 2.22
CA ILE A 286 2.26 28.25 1.43
C ILE A 286 2.33 28.95 0.06
N LEU A 287 1.19 29.08 -0.63
CA LEU A 287 1.13 29.73 -1.94
C LEU A 287 1.39 31.24 -1.88
N ALA A 288 0.99 31.90 -0.79
CA ALA A 288 1.20 33.33 -0.55
C ALA A 288 2.68 33.70 -0.44
N VAL A 289 3.53 32.80 0.08
CA VAL A 289 4.98 33.01 0.15
C VAL A 289 5.71 32.59 -1.15
N GLY A 290 4.97 32.29 -2.21
CA GLY A 290 5.54 31.92 -3.51
C GLY A 290 6.06 30.48 -3.59
N ALA A 291 5.89 29.67 -2.56
CA ALA A 291 6.42 28.30 -2.52
C ALA A 291 5.69 27.36 -3.49
N ASN A 292 6.44 26.37 -3.97
CA ASN A 292 5.90 25.21 -4.66
C ASN A 292 5.36 24.23 -3.62
N VAL A 293 4.30 23.51 -3.98
CA VAL A 293 3.66 22.59 -3.04
C VAL A 293 3.14 21.38 -3.79
N ASN A 294 3.29 20.22 -3.15
CA ASN A 294 2.62 18.99 -3.54
C ASN A 294 1.69 18.52 -2.42
N LEU A 295 0.41 18.34 -2.72
CA LEU A 295 -0.61 17.87 -1.79
C LEU A 295 -0.51 16.34 -1.63
N TYR A 296 -0.14 15.86 -0.45
CA TYR A 296 0.00 14.42 -0.15
C TYR A 296 -1.10 13.99 0.84
N MET A 297 -2.07 13.14 0.49
CA MET A 297 -2.44 12.67 -0.84
C MET A 297 -3.42 13.64 -1.52
N PHE A 298 -3.45 13.70 -2.85
CA PHE A 298 -4.57 14.34 -3.55
C PHE A 298 -5.73 13.35 -3.76
N ILE A 299 -5.37 12.11 -4.06
CA ILE A 299 -6.21 10.92 -3.95
C ILE A 299 -5.31 9.81 -3.42
N GLY A 300 -5.73 9.08 -2.39
CA GLY A 300 -4.93 7.99 -1.86
C GLY A 300 -5.24 6.66 -2.57
N GLY A 301 -6.50 6.23 -2.61
CA GLY A 301 -6.93 5.02 -3.31
C GLY A 301 -6.99 3.79 -2.39
N THR A 302 -6.64 2.61 -2.91
CA THR A 302 -6.77 1.33 -2.18
C THR A 302 -5.50 0.49 -2.23
N ASN A 303 -5.02 0.03 -1.08
CA ASN A 303 -3.98 -0.99 -0.94
C ASN A 303 -4.58 -2.38 -1.26
N PHE A 304 -4.82 -2.67 -2.54
CA PHE A 304 -5.29 -3.98 -2.98
C PHE A 304 -4.32 -5.12 -2.61
N GLU A 305 -4.76 -6.36 -2.74
CA GLU A 305 -3.95 -7.55 -2.50
C GLU A 305 -3.33 -7.57 -1.08
N TYR A 306 -2.00 -7.48 -1.00
CA TYR A 306 -1.21 -7.48 0.24
C TYR A 306 -0.31 -6.25 0.35
N TRP A 307 -0.58 -5.19 -0.42
CA TRP A 307 0.36 -4.09 -0.63
C TRP A 307 0.44 -3.07 0.50
N ASN A 308 -0.44 -3.15 1.51
CA ASN A 308 -0.30 -2.34 2.72
C ASN A 308 1.03 -2.65 3.43
N GLY A 309 1.63 -1.65 4.06
CA GLY A 309 2.73 -1.88 4.99
C GLY A 309 2.29 -1.89 6.46
N ALA A 310 3.24 -1.56 7.33
CA ALA A 310 3.02 -1.33 8.75
C ALA A 310 3.97 -0.25 9.32
N ASN A 311 3.66 0.30 10.48
CA ASN A 311 4.62 1.08 11.28
C ASN A 311 5.08 0.31 12.53
N GLY A 312 6.12 0.81 13.20
CA GLY A 312 6.62 0.31 14.49
C GLY A 312 6.23 1.21 15.68
N PRO A 313 5.90 0.69 16.88
CA PRO A 313 5.56 -0.72 17.18
C PRO A 313 4.50 -1.29 16.23
N TYR A 314 4.57 -2.60 15.96
CA TYR A 314 3.87 -3.21 14.82
C TYR A 314 2.38 -2.84 14.75
N SER A 315 2.04 -2.03 13.75
CA SER A 315 0.69 -1.54 13.51
C SER A 315 0.46 -1.47 12.00
N PRO A 316 -0.29 -2.43 11.41
CA PRO A 316 -0.52 -2.49 9.97
C PRO A 316 -1.55 -1.44 9.52
N GLN A 317 -1.26 -0.76 8.42
CA GLN A 317 -2.23 0.12 7.77
C GLN A 317 -3.37 -0.70 7.12
N PRO A 318 -4.59 -0.15 7.01
CA PRO A 318 -5.72 -0.86 6.42
C PRO A 318 -5.65 -0.94 4.89
N THR A 319 -6.62 -1.67 4.32
CA THR A 319 -6.77 -1.85 2.87
C THR A 319 -7.15 -0.53 2.22
N SER A 320 -8.04 0.25 2.83
CA SER A 320 -8.36 1.60 2.35
C SER A 320 -7.15 2.52 2.56
N TYR A 321 -6.80 3.26 1.51
CA TYR A 321 -5.88 4.39 1.59
C TYR A 321 -6.64 5.68 1.25
N ASP A 322 -7.90 5.80 1.69
CA ASP A 322 -8.72 7.02 1.49
C ASP A 322 -7.98 8.30 1.93
N TYR A 323 -7.24 8.19 3.04
CA TYR A 323 -6.36 9.21 3.60
C TYR A 323 -7.11 10.46 4.09
N ASP A 324 -8.45 10.53 4.01
CA ASP A 324 -9.21 11.78 4.08
C ASP A 324 -8.66 12.78 3.02
N ALA A 325 -8.31 12.28 1.84
CA ALA A 325 -7.78 13.08 0.75
C ALA A 325 -8.86 13.98 0.11
N PRO A 326 -8.47 15.00 -0.67
CA PRO A 326 -9.41 15.84 -1.41
C PRO A 326 -10.35 15.04 -2.32
N LEU A 327 -9.83 14.01 -3.00
CA LEU A 327 -10.65 12.98 -3.63
C LEU A 327 -10.69 11.75 -2.72
N SER A 328 -11.88 11.17 -2.50
CA SER A 328 -12.03 9.96 -1.69
C SER A 328 -11.33 8.74 -2.31
N GLU A 329 -11.30 7.61 -1.59
CA GLU A 329 -10.81 6.32 -2.08
C GLU A 329 -11.34 5.97 -3.50
N ALA A 330 -12.63 6.23 -3.75
CA ALA A 330 -13.27 5.95 -5.04
C ALA A 330 -13.23 7.14 -6.04
N GLY A 331 -12.47 8.19 -5.74
CA GLY A 331 -12.33 9.36 -6.61
C GLY A 331 -13.48 10.37 -6.52
N ASP A 332 -14.26 10.36 -5.44
CA ASP A 332 -15.40 11.25 -5.29
C ASP A 332 -14.95 12.71 -5.02
N LEU A 333 -15.65 13.70 -5.58
CA LEU A 333 -15.40 15.12 -5.28
C LEU A 333 -15.92 15.47 -3.87
N THR A 334 -15.01 15.76 -2.93
CA THR A 334 -15.37 16.10 -1.55
C THR A 334 -15.47 17.62 -1.30
N GLU A 335 -15.99 18.02 -0.14
CA GLU A 335 -15.91 19.43 0.31
C GLU A 335 -14.46 19.94 0.35
N LYS A 336 -13.50 19.08 0.71
CA LYS A 336 -12.08 19.41 0.74
C LYS A 336 -11.54 19.70 -0.66
N TYR A 337 -11.94 18.91 -1.68
CA TYR A 337 -11.60 19.19 -3.07
C TYR A 337 -12.02 20.61 -3.48
N PHE A 338 -13.29 20.98 -3.24
CA PHE A 338 -13.79 22.29 -3.62
C PHE A 338 -13.11 23.42 -2.86
N ALA A 339 -12.86 23.26 -1.55
CA ALA A 339 -12.15 24.25 -0.75
C ALA A 339 -10.73 24.52 -1.27
N LEU A 340 -9.99 23.48 -1.63
CA LEU A 340 -8.63 23.62 -2.16
C LEU A 340 -8.63 24.20 -3.58
N ARG A 341 -9.59 23.81 -4.41
CA ARG A 341 -9.79 24.39 -5.75
C ARG A 341 -10.01 25.90 -5.69
N GLU A 342 -10.80 26.38 -4.71
CA GLU A 342 -11.01 27.81 -4.49
C GLU A 342 -9.74 28.53 -4.05
N VAL A 343 -8.90 27.90 -3.22
CA VAL A 343 -7.59 28.46 -2.87
C VAL A 343 -6.69 28.56 -4.09
N ILE A 344 -6.59 27.51 -4.89
CA ILE A 344 -5.75 27.48 -6.11
C ILE A 344 -6.20 28.54 -7.11
N ARG A 345 -7.52 28.77 -7.25
CA ARG A 345 -8.12 29.80 -8.12
C ARG A 345 -7.62 31.22 -7.82
N MET A 346 -7.21 31.50 -6.58
CA MET A 346 -6.63 32.80 -6.20
C MET A 346 -5.23 33.02 -6.80
N TYR A 347 -4.52 31.95 -7.18
CA TYR A 347 -3.11 31.98 -7.57
C TYR A 347 -2.85 31.56 -9.02
N ARG A 348 -3.78 30.82 -9.64
CA ARG A 348 -3.71 30.39 -11.04
C ARG A 348 -5.09 30.34 -11.67
N LYS A 349 -5.14 30.57 -12.99
CA LYS A 349 -6.34 30.27 -13.79
C LYS A 349 -6.53 28.75 -13.80
N ILE A 350 -7.70 28.31 -13.35
CA ILE A 350 -8.13 26.91 -13.42
C ILE A 350 -8.84 26.64 -14.76
N PRO A 351 -8.79 25.42 -15.29
CA PRO A 351 -9.53 25.06 -16.50
C PRO A 351 -11.03 25.35 -16.38
N GLU A 352 -11.60 25.81 -17.49
CA GLU A 352 -13.04 26.07 -17.63
C GLU A 352 -13.73 24.80 -18.12
N GLY A 353 -14.95 24.55 -17.66
CA GLY A 353 -15.73 23.38 -18.03
C GLY A 353 -16.31 22.65 -16.81
N PRO A 354 -17.22 21.69 -17.04
CA PRO A 354 -17.69 20.82 -15.98
C PRO A 354 -16.56 19.92 -15.50
N LEU A 355 -16.49 19.71 -14.19
CA LEU A 355 -15.65 18.67 -13.62
C LEU A 355 -16.20 17.29 -14.02
N PRO A 356 -15.33 16.28 -14.20
CA PRO A 356 -15.78 14.89 -14.22
C PRO A 356 -16.62 14.60 -12.96
N PRO A 357 -17.80 13.97 -13.11
CA PRO A 357 -18.64 13.67 -11.96
C PRO A 357 -18.04 12.54 -11.13
N THR A 358 -18.40 12.51 -9.84
CA THR A 358 -18.25 11.33 -8.99
C THR A 358 -18.86 10.09 -9.66
N THR A 359 -18.16 8.96 -9.64
CA THR A 359 -18.69 7.72 -10.23
C THR A 359 -19.95 7.26 -9.47
N PRO A 360 -20.98 6.77 -10.20
CA PRO A 360 -22.17 6.26 -9.54
C PRO A 360 -21.81 5.00 -8.74
N LYS A 361 -22.44 4.85 -7.58
CA LYS A 361 -22.26 3.70 -6.70
C LYS A 361 -23.55 2.87 -6.65
N TYR A 362 -23.43 1.56 -6.80
CA TYR A 362 -24.58 0.65 -6.79
C TYR A 362 -24.54 -0.32 -5.60
N ALA A 363 -25.68 -0.52 -4.95
CA ALA A 363 -25.83 -1.52 -3.89
C ALA A 363 -26.38 -2.82 -4.49
N TYR A 364 -25.49 -3.75 -4.84
CA TYR A 364 -25.89 -5.07 -5.39
C TYR A 364 -26.61 -5.96 -4.36
N GLY A 365 -26.61 -5.58 -3.08
CA GLY A 365 -27.32 -6.27 -2.01
C GLY A 365 -26.55 -7.48 -1.46
N ALA A 366 -27.29 -8.35 -0.76
CA ALA A 366 -26.71 -9.51 -0.08
C ALA A 366 -26.39 -10.64 -1.05
N VAL A 367 -25.21 -11.24 -0.90
CA VAL A 367 -24.78 -12.45 -1.60
C VAL A 367 -24.62 -13.56 -0.57
N SER A 368 -25.39 -14.64 -0.73
CA SER A 368 -25.27 -15.83 0.11
C SER A 368 -23.96 -16.55 -0.16
N MET A 369 -23.28 -16.89 0.92
CA MET A 369 -22.00 -17.57 0.90
C MET A 369 -22.18 -19.03 1.30
N LYS A 370 -21.41 -19.91 0.68
CA LYS A 370 -21.35 -21.34 0.94
C LYS A 370 -19.94 -21.70 1.36
N LYS A 371 -19.81 -22.49 2.43
CA LYS A 371 -18.54 -23.08 2.84
C LYS A 371 -18.01 -24.00 1.73
N LEU A 372 -16.74 -23.82 1.34
CA LEU A 372 -16.05 -24.70 0.41
C LEU A 372 -15.25 -25.76 1.17
N GLN A 373 -14.13 -25.34 1.76
CA GLN A 373 -13.15 -26.23 2.41
C GLN A 373 -12.23 -25.41 3.32
N THR A 374 -11.60 -26.08 4.29
CA THR A 374 -10.62 -25.44 5.17
C THR A 374 -9.28 -25.28 4.44
N VAL A 375 -8.41 -24.36 4.92
CA VAL A 375 -7.05 -24.21 4.38
C VAL A 375 -6.26 -25.52 4.53
N SER A 376 -6.38 -26.19 5.68
CA SER A 376 -5.67 -27.45 5.95
C SER A 376 -6.11 -28.60 5.05
N ASP A 377 -7.39 -28.65 4.64
CA ASP A 377 -7.88 -29.63 3.67
C ASP A 377 -7.47 -29.31 2.22
N SER A 378 -7.07 -28.05 1.96
CA SER A 378 -6.74 -27.55 0.63
C SER A 378 -5.25 -27.60 0.30
N LEU A 379 -4.41 -28.22 1.15
CA LEU A 379 -2.95 -28.08 1.03
C LEU A 379 -2.38 -28.60 -0.29
N GLU A 380 -2.94 -29.68 -0.84
CA GLU A 380 -2.52 -30.21 -2.14
C GLU A 380 -2.84 -29.23 -3.28
N THR A 381 -3.94 -28.47 -3.16
CA THR A 381 -4.35 -27.44 -4.11
C THR A 381 -3.59 -26.13 -3.92
N LEU A 382 -3.22 -25.79 -2.69
CA LEU A 382 -2.61 -24.49 -2.36
C LEU A 382 -1.08 -24.51 -2.42
N SER A 383 -0.44 -25.64 -2.13
CA SER A 383 1.01 -25.77 -2.07
C SER A 383 1.57 -26.48 -3.30
N PHE A 384 1.72 -25.74 -4.40
CA PHE A 384 2.22 -26.28 -5.67
C PHE A 384 3.64 -26.86 -5.56
N SER A 385 4.47 -26.32 -4.67
CA SER A 385 5.82 -26.80 -4.42
C SER A 385 5.89 -27.99 -3.46
N GLY A 386 4.78 -28.34 -2.80
CA GLY A 386 4.74 -29.28 -1.71
C GLY A 386 5.40 -28.75 -0.42
N PRO A 387 5.43 -29.57 0.65
CA PRO A 387 5.97 -29.17 1.95
C PRO A 387 7.49 -29.11 2.00
N VAL A 388 8.00 -28.18 2.80
CA VAL A 388 9.40 -28.12 3.24
C VAL A 388 9.51 -28.66 4.66
N LYS A 389 10.43 -29.60 4.90
CA LYS A 389 10.69 -30.17 6.23
C LYS A 389 11.98 -29.58 6.83
N SER A 390 11.93 -29.20 8.10
CA SER A 390 13.08 -28.66 8.83
C SER A 390 12.93 -28.94 10.33
N VAL A 391 14.06 -29.06 11.04
CA VAL A 391 14.06 -29.25 12.51
C VAL A 391 13.45 -28.03 13.21
N TYR A 392 13.74 -26.83 12.70
CA TYR A 392 13.22 -25.55 13.23
C TYR A 392 12.44 -24.79 12.15
N PRO A 393 11.53 -23.88 12.54
CA PRO A 393 10.75 -23.10 11.58
C PRO A 393 11.64 -22.26 10.66
N GLN A 394 11.20 -22.13 9.41
CA GLN A 394 11.79 -21.23 8.42
C GLN A 394 10.89 -20.01 8.21
N THR A 395 11.49 -18.86 7.97
CA THR A 395 10.76 -17.64 7.62
C THR A 395 10.10 -17.74 6.25
N PHE A 396 9.17 -16.84 5.96
CA PHE A 396 8.52 -16.69 4.66
C PHE A 396 9.53 -16.62 3.51
N ILE A 397 10.62 -15.86 3.69
CA ILE A 397 11.65 -15.66 2.66
C ILE A 397 12.45 -16.94 2.42
N GLU A 398 12.77 -17.69 3.48
CA GLU A 398 13.43 -19.00 3.35
C GLU A 398 12.54 -20.04 2.65
N LEU A 399 11.22 -19.88 2.75
CA LEU A 399 10.22 -20.69 2.05
C LEU A 399 9.84 -20.13 0.67
N ASN A 400 10.61 -19.15 0.15
CA ASN A 400 10.40 -18.50 -1.14
C ASN A 400 8.98 -17.91 -1.32
N GLN A 401 8.42 -17.35 -0.24
CA GLN A 401 7.12 -16.69 -0.25
C GLN A 401 7.22 -15.28 0.33
N ALA A 402 6.70 -14.28 -0.38
CA ALA A 402 6.76 -12.88 0.07
C ALA A 402 5.51 -12.43 0.83
N PHE A 403 4.31 -12.87 0.41
CA PHE A 403 3.02 -12.35 0.86
C PHE A 403 2.05 -13.46 1.26
N GLY A 404 0.87 -13.10 1.75
CA GLY A 404 -0.18 -14.05 2.09
C GLY A 404 0.13 -14.88 3.33
N TYR A 405 0.05 -16.21 3.19
CA TYR A 405 -0.05 -17.13 4.32
C TYR A 405 0.86 -18.34 4.16
N VAL A 406 1.48 -18.78 5.26
CA VAL A 406 2.26 -20.04 5.31
C VAL A 406 1.69 -20.90 6.43
N LEU A 407 1.47 -22.19 6.15
CA LEU A 407 1.08 -23.15 7.18
C LEU A 407 2.34 -23.81 7.77
N TYR A 408 2.47 -23.75 9.09
CA TYR A 408 3.50 -24.45 9.87
C TYR A 408 2.87 -25.61 10.63
N ARG A 409 3.29 -26.85 10.34
CA ARG A 409 2.75 -28.07 10.95
C ARG A 409 3.82 -28.81 11.73
N THR A 410 3.48 -29.25 12.94
CA THR A 410 4.28 -30.22 13.73
C THR A 410 3.32 -31.15 14.49
N THR A 411 3.84 -32.01 15.36
CA THR A 411 3.05 -32.91 16.21
C THR A 411 3.33 -32.66 17.69
N LEU A 412 2.33 -32.84 18.55
CA LEU A 412 2.54 -32.76 19.99
C LEU A 412 3.46 -33.91 20.46
N PRO A 413 4.56 -33.63 21.19
CA PRO A 413 5.54 -34.65 21.56
C PRO A 413 5.03 -35.61 22.64
N VAL A 414 4.13 -35.15 23.52
CA VAL A 414 3.57 -35.92 24.64
C VAL A 414 2.07 -35.62 24.80
N ASN A 415 1.41 -36.39 25.66
CA ASN A 415 0.01 -36.14 26.02
C ASN A 415 -0.10 -34.89 26.90
N TYR A 416 -0.88 -33.91 26.44
CA TYR A 416 -1.21 -32.69 27.19
C TYR A 416 -2.69 -32.71 27.58
N ASN A 417 -3.01 -33.55 28.57
CA ASN A 417 -4.37 -33.67 29.12
C ASN A 417 -4.83 -32.40 29.84
N ASN A 418 -3.87 -31.58 30.29
CA ASN A 418 -4.13 -30.27 30.89
C ASN A 418 -3.74 -29.16 29.90
N SER A 419 -4.48 -28.05 29.99
CA SER A 419 -4.20 -26.79 29.30
C SER A 419 -2.72 -26.40 29.43
N THR A 420 -1.98 -26.43 28.32
CA THR A 420 -0.53 -26.20 28.28
C THR A 420 -0.19 -24.99 27.40
N PRO A 421 0.69 -24.07 27.84
CA PRO A 421 0.96 -22.85 27.09
C PRO A 421 1.83 -23.11 25.86
N LEU A 422 1.28 -22.85 24.66
CA LEU A 422 2.04 -22.67 23.43
C LEU A 422 2.48 -21.21 23.35
N SER A 423 3.79 -20.96 23.33
CA SER A 423 4.37 -19.63 23.45
C SER A 423 5.40 -19.31 22.37
N SER A 424 5.47 -18.04 21.99
CA SER A 424 6.58 -17.46 21.24
C SER A 424 7.39 -16.55 22.18
N PRO A 425 8.36 -17.09 22.93
CA PRO A 425 9.02 -16.37 24.03
C PRO A 425 9.83 -15.15 23.56
N LEU A 426 10.23 -15.12 22.29
CA LEU A 426 10.97 -14.02 21.67
C LEU A 426 10.10 -13.16 20.75
N ASN A 427 8.76 -13.23 20.87
CA ASN A 427 7.83 -12.46 20.05
C ASN A 427 8.04 -12.71 18.54
N GLY A 428 8.26 -13.97 18.17
CA GLY A 428 8.62 -14.38 16.81
C GLY A 428 7.45 -14.84 15.95
N ILE A 429 6.21 -14.48 16.29
CA ILE A 429 5.05 -14.64 15.40
C ILE A 429 4.95 -13.37 14.55
N HIS A 430 5.37 -13.43 13.30
CA HIS A 430 5.32 -12.30 12.37
C HIS A 430 4.32 -12.60 11.23
N ASP A 431 3.04 -12.22 11.33
CA ASP A 431 2.48 -11.28 12.32
C ASP A 431 1.33 -11.84 13.16
N ARG A 432 0.56 -12.77 12.61
CA ARG A 432 -0.59 -13.38 13.29
C ARG A 432 -0.66 -14.86 12.94
N ALA A 433 -0.85 -15.72 13.94
CA ALA A 433 -0.91 -17.17 13.75
C ALA A 433 -2.24 -17.74 14.26
N TYR A 434 -2.98 -18.39 13.38
CA TYR A 434 -4.23 -19.10 13.67
C TYR A 434 -3.90 -20.54 14.02
N VAL A 435 -4.10 -20.92 15.29
CA VAL A 435 -3.62 -22.19 15.82
C VAL A 435 -4.76 -23.20 15.86
N SER A 436 -4.50 -24.43 15.42
CA SER A 436 -5.41 -25.56 15.59
C SER A 436 -4.68 -26.84 15.97
N VAL A 437 -5.36 -27.74 16.68
CA VAL A 437 -4.86 -29.08 17.01
C VAL A 437 -5.87 -30.12 16.52
N ASN A 438 -5.43 -31.07 15.68
CA ASN A 438 -6.29 -32.08 15.04
C ASN A 438 -7.57 -31.48 14.41
N GLY A 439 -7.45 -30.31 13.79
CA GLY A 439 -8.58 -29.62 13.17
C GLY A 439 -9.54 -28.94 14.15
N VAL A 440 -9.15 -28.74 15.41
CA VAL A 440 -9.91 -27.93 16.39
C VAL A 440 -9.19 -26.60 16.59
N ALA A 441 -9.84 -25.48 16.30
CA ALA A 441 -9.28 -24.15 16.48
C ALA A 441 -9.01 -23.87 17.97
N MET A 442 -7.79 -23.45 18.31
CA MET A 442 -7.34 -23.19 19.69
C MET A 442 -7.25 -21.71 20.03
N GLY A 443 -7.10 -20.84 19.04
CA GLY A 443 -7.01 -19.39 19.22
C GLY A 443 -5.96 -18.75 18.31
N VAL A 444 -5.52 -17.55 18.69
CA VAL A 444 -4.65 -16.71 17.86
C VAL A 444 -3.46 -16.22 18.67
N LEU A 445 -2.26 -16.37 18.11
CA LEU A 445 -1.07 -15.64 18.54
C LEU A 445 -0.90 -14.38 17.67
N GLU A 446 -0.50 -13.28 18.27
CA GLU A 446 -0.39 -11.96 17.61
C GLU A 446 0.88 -11.23 18.05
N ARG A 447 1.66 -10.76 17.08
CA ARG A 447 2.86 -9.95 17.28
C ARG A 447 2.61 -8.82 18.27
N ASN A 448 3.45 -8.70 19.29
CA ASN A 448 3.36 -7.71 20.38
C ASN A 448 2.09 -7.75 21.27
N VAL A 449 1.09 -8.58 20.97
CA VAL A 449 -0.22 -8.56 21.66
C VAL A 449 -0.47 -9.86 22.42
N ALA A 450 -0.42 -11.00 21.73
CA ALA A 450 -0.75 -12.30 22.30
C ALA A 450 0.35 -13.31 21.97
N LEU A 451 1.34 -13.41 22.86
CA LEU A 451 2.51 -14.26 22.65
C LEU A 451 2.34 -15.69 23.14
N THR A 452 1.25 -15.97 23.85
CA THR A 452 0.96 -17.29 24.42
C THR A 452 -0.53 -17.58 24.33
N ILE A 453 -0.87 -18.80 23.94
CA ILE A 453 -2.20 -19.37 24.07
C ILE A 453 -2.09 -20.72 24.76
N ASN A 454 -3.20 -21.23 25.30
CA ASN A 454 -3.22 -22.58 25.82
C ASN A 454 -3.73 -23.56 24.77
N VAL A 455 -3.10 -24.72 24.69
CA VAL A 455 -3.51 -25.83 23.83
C VAL A 455 -3.65 -27.11 24.65
N THR A 456 -4.47 -28.04 24.16
CA THR A 456 -4.63 -29.40 24.67
C THR A 456 -4.59 -30.39 23.50
N GLY A 457 -4.17 -31.62 23.76
CA GLY A 457 -4.12 -32.68 22.76
C GLY A 457 -3.33 -33.89 23.20
N GLU A 458 -3.41 -34.96 22.42
CA GLU A 458 -2.69 -36.21 22.69
C GLU A 458 -1.32 -36.20 21.97
N ALA A 459 -0.42 -37.07 22.41
CA ALA A 459 0.86 -37.28 21.74
C ALA A 459 0.60 -37.70 20.28
N GLY A 460 1.29 -37.06 19.35
CA GLY A 460 1.09 -37.26 17.91
C GLY A 460 -0.07 -36.46 17.32
N SER A 461 -0.86 -35.72 18.11
CA SER A 461 -1.83 -34.77 17.57
C SER A 461 -1.13 -33.76 16.66
N GLN A 462 -1.73 -33.49 15.50
CA GLN A 462 -1.26 -32.50 14.54
C GLN A 462 -1.50 -31.10 15.09
N LEU A 463 -0.44 -30.31 15.23
CA LEU A 463 -0.48 -28.89 15.57
C LEU A 463 -0.23 -28.07 14.30
N ASP A 464 -1.20 -27.26 13.92
CA ASP A 464 -1.16 -26.38 12.76
C ASP A 464 -1.16 -24.91 13.19
N LEU A 465 -0.27 -24.11 12.62
CA LEU A 465 -0.24 -22.66 12.72
C LEU A 465 -0.29 -22.06 11.32
N LEU A 466 -1.44 -21.50 10.93
CA LEU A 466 -1.52 -20.69 9.72
C LEU A 466 -1.03 -19.29 10.06
N VAL A 467 0.14 -18.90 9.55
CA VAL A 467 0.75 -17.60 9.82
C VAL A 467 0.48 -16.65 8.66
N GLU A 468 -0.04 -15.46 8.97
CA GLU A 468 -0.30 -14.38 8.02
C GLU A 468 0.83 -13.33 8.06
N ASN A 469 1.31 -12.93 6.89
CA ASN A 469 2.03 -11.66 6.71
C ASN A 469 1.02 -10.52 6.56
N MET A 470 0.93 -9.65 7.57
CA MET A 470 -0.04 -8.55 7.63
C MET A 470 0.47 -7.25 6.97
N GLY A 471 1.65 -7.27 6.34
CA GLY A 471 2.33 -6.13 5.74
C GLY A 471 3.65 -5.84 6.45
N ARG A 472 4.74 -5.69 5.71
CA ARG A 472 6.06 -5.36 6.26
C ARG A 472 6.14 -3.92 6.72
N ILE A 473 6.88 -3.70 7.80
CA ILE A 473 7.18 -2.35 8.29
C ILE A 473 7.80 -1.51 7.18
N ASN A 474 7.23 -0.33 6.92
CA ASN A 474 7.56 0.53 5.80
C ASN A 474 8.31 1.82 6.19
N TYR A 475 8.53 2.06 7.48
CA TYR A 475 9.20 3.24 8.00
C TYR A 475 10.03 2.92 9.24
N GLY A 476 11.14 3.62 9.41
CA GLY A 476 12.03 3.49 10.57
C GLY A 476 13.08 2.39 10.44
N ASN A 477 13.66 1.98 11.56
CA ASN A 477 14.83 1.09 11.63
C ASN A 477 14.50 -0.42 11.58
N HIS A 478 13.23 -0.80 11.66
CA HIS A 478 12.77 -2.20 11.70
C HIS A 478 12.20 -2.70 10.36
N MET A 479 12.60 -2.09 9.23
CA MET A 479 12.11 -2.47 7.89
C MET A 479 12.69 -3.80 7.36
N ASN A 480 13.73 -4.33 7.99
CA ASN A 480 14.23 -5.69 7.75
C ASN A 480 13.28 -6.75 8.37
N ASP A 481 12.01 -6.65 8.02
CA ASP A 481 10.90 -7.32 8.67
C ASP A 481 10.63 -8.69 8.04
N PHE A 482 11.38 -9.70 8.52
CA PHE A 482 11.09 -11.10 8.20
C PHE A 482 9.69 -11.48 8.70
N LYS A 483 9.03 -12.38 7.96
CA LYS A 483 7.67 -12.86 8.24
C LYS A 483 7.66 -14.37 8.48
N GLY A 484 6.60 -14.86 9.10
CA GLY A 484 6.45 -16.25 9.53
C GLY A 484 6.82 -16.45 10.99
N LEU A 485 7.24 -17.68 11.30
CA LEU A 485 7.85 -18.00 12.58
C LEU A 485 9.34 -17.62 12.55
N VAL A 486 9.66 -16.41 13.03
CA VAL A 486 11.04 -15.86 12.99
C VAL A 486 11.89 -16.31 14.20
N SER A 487 11.28 -17.04 15.14
CA SER A 487 11.96 -17.70 16.25
C SER A 487 11.19 -18.97 16.65
N ASN A 488 11.84 -19.85 17.41
CA ASN A 488 11.23 -21.10 17.85
C ASN A 488 10.03 -20.88 18.78
N LEU A 489 9.08 -21.82 18.73
CA LEU A 489 7.96 -21.89 19.67
C LEU A 489 8.25 -22.91 20.77
N THR A 490 7.66 -22.67 21.93
CA THR A 490 7.69 -23.60 23.06
C THR A 490 6.29 -24.07 23.42
N LEU A 491 6.17 -25.31 23.84
CA LEU A 491 4.97 -25.86 24.45
C LEU A 491 5.28 -26.25 25.89
N GLY A 492 4.75 -25.51 26.85
CA GLY A 492 5.26 -25.53 28.21
C GLY A 492 6.72 -25.06 28.24
N ASN A 493 7.61 -25.92 28.73
CA ASN A 493 9.05 -25.64 28.79
C ASN A 493 9.83 -26.31 27.64
N GLU A 494 9.16 -27.02 26.73
CA GLU A 494 9.80 -27.77 25.66
C GLU A 494 9.78 -26.98 24.36
N MET A 495 10.91 -26.95 23.65
CA MET A 495 11.00 -26.34 22.34
C MET A 495 10.40 -27.28 21.29
N LEU A 496 9.47 -26.77 20.47
CA LEU A 496 8.90 -27.53 19.37
C LEU A 496 9.90 -27.66 18.21
N SER A 497 9.93 -28.84 17.61
CA SER A 497 10.81 -29.18 16.48
C SER A 497 10.05 -29.98 15.41
N ASP A 498 10.75 -30.45 14.38
CA ASP A 498 10.22 -31.29 13.29
C ASP A 498 9.06 -30.67 12.53
N TRP A 499 9.31 -29.49 11.98
CA TRP A 499 8.34 -28.69 11.23
C TRP A 499 8.20 -29.16 9.79
N THR A 500 6.95 -29.27 9.34
CA THR A 500 6.53 -29.40 7.95
C THR A 500 5.79 -28.13 7.56
N MET A 501 6.32 -27.40 6.58
CA MET A 501 5.86 -26.04 6.25
C MET A 501 5.36 -25.98 4.81
N TYR A 502 4.26 -25.25 4.59
CA TYR A 502 3.61 -25.14 3.29
C TYR A 502 3.48 -23.67 2.89
N SER A 503 4.18 -23.30 1.82
CA SER A 503 3.93 -22.05 1.11
C SER A 503 2.59 -22.16 0.37
N LEU A 504 1.70 -21.17 0.48
CA LEU A 504 0.33 -21.23 -0.02
C LEU A 504 0.09 -20.22 -1.14
N SER A 505 -0.10 -20.72 -2.36
CA SER A 505 -0.38 -19.94 -3.58
C SER A 505 -1.87 -19.63 -3.71
N ILE A 506 -2.44 -18.96 -2.70
CA ILE A 506 -3.89 -18.75 -2.57
C ILE A 506 -4.47 -17.93 -3.73
N ASP A 507 -3.85 -16.81 -4.11
CA ASP A 507 -4.35 -15.98 -5.22
C ASP A 507 -4.40 -16.76 -6.55
N GLU A 508 -3.40 -17.59 -6.81
CA GLU A 508 -3.35 -18.43 -8.00
C GLU A 508 -4.45 -19.50 -7.97
N ALA A 509 -4.65 -20.16 -6.82
CA ALA A 509 -5.72 -21.13 -6.65
C ALA A 509 -7.14 -20.52 -6.77
N VAL A 510 -7.34 -19.31 -6.25
CA VAL A 510 -8.62 -18.58 -6.36
C VAL A 510 -8.86 -18.12 -7.80
N SER A 511 -7.88 -17.48 -8.43
CA SER A 511 -8.01 -16.98 -9.82
C SER A 511 -8.20 -18.09 -10.85
N GLN A 512 -7.63 -19.28 -10.62
CA GLN A 512 -7.82 -20.45 -11.47
C GLN A 512 -9.06 -21.28 -11.11
N GLY A 513 -9.81 -20.91 -10.05
CA GLY A 513 -11.01 -21.63 -9.63
C GLY A 513 -10.73 -23.06 -9.14
N LEU A 514 -9.59 -23.29 -8.50
CA LEU A 514 -9.15 -24.63 -8.06
C LEU A 514 -9.76 -25.05 -6.72
N LEU A 515 -10.36 -24.12 -5.97
CA LEU A 515 -10.95 -24.38 -4.66
C LEU A 515 -12.26 -25.16 -4.77
N GLY A 516 -12.54 -26.04 -3.80
CA GLY A 516 -13.76 -26.85 -3.77
C GLY A 516 -13.74 -28.07 -4.70
N VAL A 517 -12.59 -28.37 -5.33
CA VAL A 517 -12.36 -29.54 -6.17
C VAL A 517 -11.71 -30.65 -5.31
N GLY A 518 -12.52 -31.47 -4.65
CA GLY A 518 -12.01 -32.58 -3.83
C GLY A 518 -13.09 -33.23 -2.94
N PRO A 519 -12.81 -34.41 -2.34
CA PRO A 519 -13.71 -35.02 -1.38
C PRO A 519 -13.80 -34.12 -0.12
N THR A 520 -14.99 -33.57 0.13
CA THR A 520 -15.29 -32.84 1.36
C THR A 520 -15.32 -33.84 2.52
N THR A 521 -14.40 -33.72 3.47
CA THR A 521 -14.45 -34.45 4.74
C THR A 521 -15.64 -33.91 5.55
N LEU A 522 -16.78 -34.61 5.46
CA LEU A 522 -18.07 -34.22 6.06
C LEU A 522 -18.11 -34.27 7.60
N THR A 523 -17.01 -34.61 8.26
CA THR A 523 -16.93 -34.69 9.73
C THR A 523 -15.83 -33.79 10.25
N GLU A 524 -16.14 -32.50 10.36
CA GLU A 524 -15.30 -31.59 11.15
C GLU A 524 -15.59 -31.82 12.64
N PRO A 525 -14.56 -31.84 13.49
CA PRO A 525 -14.77 -31.87 14.93
C PRO A 525 -15.48 -30.59 15.37
N PRO A 526 -16.29 -30.63 16.45
CA PRO A 526 -16.93 -29.45 17.01
C PRO A 526 -15.89 -28.37 17.31
N GLN A 527 -16.11 -27.16 16.81
CA GLN A 527 -15.22 -26.04 17.07
C GLN A 527 -15.60 -25.35 18.39
N PRO A 528 -14.63 -24.77 19.13
CA PRO A 528 -14.94 -24.01 20.33
C PRO A 528 -15.79 -22.77 20.02
N ALA A 529 -16.60 -22.35 20.99
CA ALA A 529 -17.40 -21.15 20.85
C ALA A 529 -16.49 -19.93 20.58
N GLY A 530 -16.66 -19.31 19.42
CA GLY A 530 -15.98 -18.08 19.06
C GLY A 530 -14.71 -18.23 18.22
N PHE A 531 -14.30 -19.43 17.81
CA PHE A 531 -13.28 -19.61 16.77
C PHE A 531 -13.68 -20.71 15.79
N SER A 532 -13.34 -20.56 14.52
CA SER A 532 -13.45 -21.59 13.48
C SER A 532 -12.11 -21.78 12.78
N LEU A 533 -11.91 -22.93 12.13
CA LEU A 533 -10.76 -23.13 11.28
C LEU A 533 -10.71 -22.09 10.15
N PRO A 534 -9.51 -21.66 9.70
CA PRO A 534 -9.36 -20.88 8.49
C PRO A 534 -9.99 -21.58 7.28
N THR A 535 -10.97 -20.92 6.66
CA THR A 535 -11.91 -21.57 5.73
C THR A 535 -12.25 -20.68 4.54
N PHE A 536 -12.33 -21.29 3.36
CA PHE A 536 -12.83 -20.63 2.15
C PHE A 536 -14.35 -20.73 2.04
N TYR A 537 -14.97 -19.63 1.66
CA TYR A 537 -16.38 -19.50 1.35
C TYR A 537 -16.56 -18.89 -0.03
N GLU A 538 -17.59 -19.32 -0.75
CA GLU A 538 -17.91 -18.85 -2.09
C GLU A 538 -19.37 -18.42 -2.20
N GLY A 539 -19.60 -17.31 -2.87
CA GLY A 539 -20.92 -16.85 -3.29
C GLY A 539 -20.89 -16.38 -4.74
N SER A 540 -22.05 -16.22 -5.36
CA SER A 540 -22.12 -15.64 -6.70
C SER A 540 -23.35 -14.75 -6.86
N PHE A 541 -23.22 -13.73 -7.71
CA PHE A 541 -24.32 -12.85 -8.08
C PHE A 541 -24.24 -12.49 -9.57
N ARG A 542 -25.37 -12.05 -10.13
CA ARG A 542 -25.46 -11.68 -11.55
C ARG A 542 -25.78 -10.20 -11.68
N ILE A 543 -25.11 -9.54 -12.62
CA ILE A 543 -25.43 -8.19 -13.03
C ILE A 543 -26.13 -8.32 -14.40
N PRO A 544 -27.32 -7.72 -14.59
CA PRO A 544 -28.03 -7.80 -15.85
C PRO A 544 -27.24 -7.16 -16.99
N ASP A 545 -27.18 -7.86 -18.12
CA ASP A 545 -26.55 -7.35 -19.34
C ASP A 545 -27.46 -6.35 -20.07
N GLY A 546 -26.85 -5.50 -20.91
CA GLY A 546 -27.58 -4.52 -21.73
C GLY A 546 -28.14 -3.31 -20.98
N ILE A 547 -27.80 -3.12 -19.70
CA ILE A 547 -28.09 -1.89 -18.95
C ILE A 547 -26.89 -0.93 -19.11
N PRO A 548 -27.03 0.23 -19.79
CA PRO A 548 -25.91 1.10 -20.13
C PRO A 548 -25.04 1.55 -18.96
N ASP A 549 -25.66 1.72 -17.79
CA ASP A 549 -25.00 2.24 -16.60
C ASP A 549 -24.56 1.13 -15.62
N LEU A 550 -24.58 -0.15 -16.01
CA LEU A 550 -24.03 -1.27 -15.20
C LEU A 550 -22.90 -1.98 -15.95
N PRO A 551 -21.86 -2.46 -15.25
CA PRO A 551 -21.66 -2.41 -13.80
C PRO A 551 -21.25 -1.02 -13.28
N GLN A 552 -21.39 -0.79 -11.97
CA GLN A 552 -20.98 0.41 -11.26
C GLN A 552 -20.07 0.05 -10.10
N ASP A 553 -19.34 1.05 -9.62
CA ASP A 553 -18.54 0.91 -8.41
C ASP A 553 -19.46 0.56 -7.23
N SER A 554 -18.92 -0.17 -6.26
CA SER A 554 -19.65 -0.59 -5.08
C SER A 554 -18.70 -0.67 -3.88
N TYR A 555 -19.27 -1.00 -2.73
CA TYR A 555 -18.52 -1.30 -1.52
C TYR A 555 -19.01 -2.62 -0.96
N ILE A 556 -18.11 -3.52 -0.58
CA ILE A 556 -18.49 -4.79 0.05
C ILE A 556 -18.26 -4.72 1.56
N LYS A 557 -19.29 -5.05 2.34
CA LYS A 557 -19.21 -5.26 3.78
C LYS A 557 -19.44 -6.73 4.13
N LEU A 558 -18.81 -7.17 5.21
CA LEU A 558 -18.87 -8.55 5.69
C LEU A 558 -19.47 -8.59 7.11
N PRO A 559 -20.81 -8.53 7.25
CA PRO A 559 -21.45 -8.47 8.56
C PRO A 559 -21.23 -9.75 9.38
N ASN A 560 -20.79 -9.61 10.63
CA ASN A 560 -20.48 -10.71 11.57
C ASN A 560 -19.32 -11.64 11.17
N TRP A 561 -18.64 -11.36 10.07
CA TRP A 561 -17.32 -11.93 9.78
C TRP A 561 -16.27 -11.27 10.67
N ARG A 562 -15.09 -11.88 10.82
CA ARG A 562 -14.09 -11.39 11.77
C ARG A 562 -12.86 -10.83 11.10
N LYS A 563 -12.09 -11.67 10.43
CA LYS A 563 -10.85 -11.24 9.77
C LYS A 563 -10.54 -12.16 8.60
N GLY A 564 -10.14 -11.57 7.49
CA GLY A 564 -9.81 -12.37 6.33
C GLY A 564 -9.38 -11.60 5.10
N GLN A 565 -9.42 -12.31 3.98
CA GLN A 565 -9.12 -11.83 2.64
C GLN A 565 -10.33 -12.09 1.73
N ILE A 566 -10.56 -11.20 0.76
CA ILE A 566 -11.68 -11.34 -0.17
C ILE A 566 -11.25 -11.10 -1.62
N TRP A 567 -11.79 -11.93 -2.51
CA TRP A 567 -11.61 -11.84 -3.95
C TRP A 567 -12.96 -11.72 -4.66
N ILE A 568 -12.98 -10.97 -5.76
CA ILE A 568 -14.09 -10.94 -6.71
C ILE A 568 -13.56 -11.26 -8.10
N ASN A 569 -14.12 -12.28 -8.76
CA ASN A 569 -13.67 -12.73 -10.08
C ASN A 569 -12.16 -13.01 -10.16
N GLY A 570 -11.59 -13.54 -9.07
CA GLY A 570 -10.15 -13.80 -8.95
C GLY A 570 -9.29 -12.58 -8.60
N PHE A 571 -9.84 -11.36 -8.63
CA PHE A 571 -9.14 -10.15 -8.21
C PHE A 571 -9.16 -10.01 -6.69
N ASN A 572 -7.98 -9.89 -6.07
CA ASN A 572 -7.83 -9.78 -4.62
C ASN A 572 -8.07 -8.32 -4.17
N LEU A 573 -9.24 -8.07 -3.57
CA LEU A 573 -9.63 -6.75 -3.10
C LEU A 573 -8.85 -6.27 -1.88
N GLY A 574 -8.19 -7.18 -1.17
CA GLY A 574 -7.46 -6.90 0.05
C GLY A 574 -8.09 -7.52 1.30
N ARG A 575 -7.69 -6.96 2.44
CA ARG A 575 -7.98 -7.50 3.78
C ARG A 575 -9.24 -6.86 4.36
N TYR A 576 -10.03 -7.64 5.10
CA TYR A 576 -11.12 -7.11 5.92
C TYR A 576 -10.87 -7.44 7.39
N TRP A 577 -11.21 -6.51 8.28
CA TRP A 577 -11.11 -6.72 9.74
C TRP A 577 -12.14 -5.89 10.53
N PRO A 578 -13.46 -6.10 10.33
CA PRO A 578 -14.52 -5.34 10.97
C PRO A 578 -14.55 -5.47 12.51
N THR A 579 -13.93 -6.51 13.08
CA THR A 579 -13.79 -6.64 14.55
C THR A 579 -12.78 -5.67 15.16
N ARG A 580 -11.92 -5.05 14.35
CA ARG A 580 -11.04 -3.94 14.76
C ARG A 580 -11.54 -2.60 14.21
N GLY A 581 -11.89 -2.54 12.93
CA GLY A 581 -12.08 -1.27 12.22
C GLY A 581 -10.76 -0.50 12.04
N PRO A 582 -10.77 0.77 11.61
CA PRO A 582 -11.97 1.59 11.43
C PRO A 582 -12.68 1.29 10.10
N GLN A 583 -11.97 0.67 9.15
CA GLN A 583 -12.52 0.20 7.88
C GLN A 583 -13.45 -1.02 8.09
N VAL A 584 -14.67 -0.93 7.56
CA VAL A 584 -15.66 -2.02 7.54
C VAL A 584 -16.00 -2.45 6.12
N THR A 585 -16.01 -1.51 5.17
CA THR A 585 -16.25 -1.78 3.75
C THR A 585 -14.97 -1.77 2.94
N LEU A 586 -14.88 -2.59 1.90
CA LEU A 586 -13.82 -2.53 0.89
C LEU A 586 -14.37 -1.96 -0.42
N PHE A 587 -13.61 -1.11 -1.08
CA PHE A 587 -13.96 -0.59 -2.39
C PHE A 587 -13.96 -1.69 -3.45
N VAL A 588 -14.99 -1.74 -4.29
CA VAL A 588 -15.15 -2.67 -5.42
C VAL A 588 -15.28 -1.86 -6.70
N PRO A 589 -14.22 -1.77 -7.52
CA PRO A 589 -14.28 -1.00 -8.75
C PRO A 589 -15.11 -1.73 -9.82
N ALA A 590 -15.88 -0.99 -10.61
CA ALA A 590 -16.81 -1.55 -11.60
C ALA A 590 -16.13 -2.45 -12.64
N ASN A 591 -14.87 -2.16 -12.98
CA ASN A 591 -14.14 -2.81 -14.06
C ASN A 591 -13.70 -4.26 -13.76
N ILE A 592 -13.75 -4.69 -12.49
CA ILE A 592 -13.54 -6.10 -12.14
C ILE A 592 -14.85 -6.90 -12.18
N LEU A 593 -15.99 -6.25 -12.36
CA LEU A 593 -17.32 -6.88 -12.43
C LEU A 593 -17.70 -7.22 -13.87
N SER A 594 -18.50 -8.27 -14.03
CA SER A 594 -18.95 -8.78 -15.32
C SER A 594 -20.47 -8.75 -15.43
N THR A 595 -20.97 -8.33 -16.59
CA THR A 595 -22.37 -8.57 -17.02
C THR A 595 -22.50 -9.85 -17.84
N ALA A 596 -21.40 -10.34 -18.41
CA ALA A 596 -21.39 -11.50 -19.30
C ALA A 596 -21.39 -12.85 -18.56
N ALA A 597 -20.91 -12.87 -17.30
CA ALA A 597 -20.82 -14.07 -16.47
C ALA A 597 -21.27 -13.79 -15.03
N PRO A 598 -21.64 -14.83 -14.25
CA PRO A 598 -21.77 -14.68 -12.80
C PRO A 598 -20.50 -14.11 -12.19
N ASN A 599 -20.66 -13.19 -11.25
CA ASN A 599 -19.57 -12.64 -10.47
C ASN A 599 -19.37 -13.53 -9.25
N ASN A 600 -18.17 -14.11 -9.13
CA ASN A 600 -17.83 -15.00 -8.02
C ASN A 600 -17.16 -14.19 -6.91
N VAL A 601 -17.64 -14.38 -5.69
CA VAL A 601 -17.04 -13.81 -4.48
C VAL A 601 -16.41 -14.95 -3.69
N THR A 602 -15.11 -14.86 -3.41
CA THR A 602 -14.40 -15.81 -2.57
C THR A 602 -13.93 -15.11 -1.31
N VAL A 603 -14.20 -15.69 -0.14
CA VAL A 603 -13.77 -15.17 1.16
C VAL A 603 -12.93 -16.23 1.85
N LEU A 604 -11.73 -15.85 2.30
CA LEU A 604 -10.95 -16.62 3.27
C LEU A 604 -11.17 -15.99 4.65
N GLU A 605 -11.96 -16.64 5.50
CA GLU A 605 -12.16 -16.23 6.90
C GLU A 605 -11.19 -16.99 7.80
N LEU A 606 -10.55 -16.26 8.72
CA LEU A 606 -9.41 -16.76 9.48
C LEU A 606 -9.73 -17.01 10.95
N GLU A 607 -10.77 -16.38 11.50
CA GLU A 607 -11.07 -16.42 12.93
C GLU A 607 -12.44 -17.00 13.24
N GLY A 608 -13.49 -16.57 12.54
CA GLY A 608 -14.87 -16.98 12.86
C GLY A 608 -15.87 -16.52 11.82
N ALA A 609 -16.51 -17.46 11.12
CA ALA A 609 -17.54 -17.16 10.13
C ALA A 609 -18.96 -17.17 10.75
N PRO A 610 -19.90 -16.35 10.27
CA PRO A 610 -21.29 -16.37 10.73
C PRO A 610 -22.11 -17.56 10.20
N CYS A 611 -21.47 -18.54 9.58
CA CYS A 611 -22.10 -19.55 8.73
C CYS A 611 -22.64 -20.78 9.49
N ASP A 612 -22.43 -20.84 10.81
CA ASP A 612 -23.13 -21.78 11.69
C ASP A 612 -24.52 -21.26 12.10
N SER A 613 -24.84 -20.00 11.77
CA SER A 613 -26.15 -19.36 11.93
C SER A 613 -26.90 -19.24 10.60
N THR A 614 -28.15 -18.76 10.60
CA THR A 614 -28.98 -18.68 9.38
C THR A 614 -28.52 -17.62 8.35
N LEU A 615 -27.54 -16.76 8.66
CA LEU A 615 -27.09 -15.66 7.80
C LEU A 615 -25.59 -15.73 7.48
N CYS A 616 -25.23 -16.59 6.52
CA CYS A 616 -23.90 -16.64 5.90
C CYS A 616 -23.89 -15.76 4.63
N ILE A 617 -23.68 -14.45 4.77
CA ILE A 617 -23.77 -13.49 3.66
C ILE A 617 -22.61 -12.49 3.66
N VAL A 618 -22.31 -11.95 2.48
CA VAL A 618 -21.65 -10.64 2.32
C VAL A 618 -22.65 -9.66 1.70
N GLU A 619 -22.43 -8.36 1.79
CA GLU A 619 -23.39 -7.38 1.27
C GLU A 619 -22.68 -6.24 0.54
N PHE A 620 -23.18 -5.93 -0.67
CA PHE A 620 -22.74 -4.81 -1.48
C PHE A 620 -23.58 -3.56 -1.18
N THR A 621 -22.94 -2.46 -0.82
CA THR A 621 -23.52 -1.17 -0.47
C THR A 621 -23.03 -0.07 -1.39
N ALA A 622 -23.76 1.05 -1.43
CA ALA A 622 -23.40 2.21 -2.27
C ALA A 622 -22.50 3.22 -1.53
N THR A 623 -22.30 3.08 -0.22
CA THR A 623 -21.50 4.01 0.60
C THR A 623 -20.41 3.28 1.35
N PRO A 624 -19.23 3.91 1.52
CA PRO A 624 -18.18 3.36 2.36
C PRO A 624 -18.48 3.56 3.85
N ILE A 625 -17.89 2.70 4.68
CA ILE A 625 -17.84 2.80 6.14
C ILE A 625 -16.36 2.64 6.53
N LEU A 626 -15.70 3.77 6.76
CA LEU A 626 -14.27 3.83 7.09
C LEU A 626 -14.01 4.28 8.53
N ASN A 627 -15.04 4.63 9.30
CA ASN A 627 -14.93 5.28 10.62
C ASN A 627 -15.58 4.49 11.76
N ALA A 628 -15.68 3.16 11.63
CA ALA A 628 -16.32 2.31 12.62
C ALA A 628 -15.27 1.49 13.40
N THR A 629 -14.59 2.13 14.34
CA THR A 629 -13.65 1.46 15.26
C THR A 629 -14.41 0.68 16.32
N MET A 630 -14.04 -0.58 16.55
CA MET A 630 -14.56 -1.34 17.69
C MET A 630 -13.60 -1.17 18.87
N GLN A 631 -14.11 -0.71 20.01
CA GLN A 631 -13.32 -0.71 21.25
C GLN A 631 -13.12 -2.15 21.71
N SER A 632 -11.88 -2.62 21.70
CA SER A 632 -11.48 -3.90 22.26
C SER A 632 -11.49 -3.82 23.79
N ASP A 633 -12.16 -4.79 24.46
CA ASP A 633 -12.11 -4.96 25.93
C ASP A 633 -10.70 -5.30 26.45
N PHE A 634 -9.77 -5.68 25.56
CA PHE A 634 -8.35 -5.73 25.87
C PHE A 634 -7.75 -4.33 25.77
N GLN A 635 -7.51 -3.70 26.92
CA GLN A 635 -6.59 -2.57 27.04
C GLN A 635 -5.15 -3.09 27.06
N PRO A 636 -4.35 -2.97 25.98
CA PRO A 636 -2.93 -2.76 26.19
C PRO A 636 -2.79 -1.45 26.98
N SER A 637 -1.84 -1.41 27.92
CA SER A 637 -1.52 -0.22 28.73
C SER A 637 -1.57 1.06 27.88
N ARG A 638 -2.57 1.90 28.18
CA ARG A 638 -2.79 3.29 27.73
C ARG A 638 -1.96 3.70 26.50
N LEU A 639 -2.57 3.64 25.32
CA LEU A 639 -2.17 4.53 24.22
C LEU A 639 -2.48 5.98 24.66
N PRO A 640 -1.56 6.95 24.48
CA PRO A 640 -1.78 8.33 24.88
C PRO A 640 -2.97 8.95 24.11
N ASP A 641 -3.76 9.74 24.83
CA ASP A 641 -4.98 10.38 24.34
C ASP A 641 -4.66 11.46 23.30
N LYS A 642 -5.60 11.80 22.41
CA LYS A 642 -5.42 12.84 21.36
C LYS A 642 -5.16 14.23 21.95
N SER A 643 -5.36 14.43 23.25
CA SER A 643 -4.98 15.65 23.98
C SER A 643 -3.53 15.67 24.47
N ASP A 644 -2.79 14.56 24.40
CA ASP A 644 -1.40 14.43 24.86
C ASP A 644 -0.37 14.62 23.74
N PHE A 645 -0.82 14.90 22.50
CA PHE A 645 0.05 15.23 21.36
C PHE A 645 0.00 16.74 21.06
N PRO A 646 0.90 17.55 21.63
CA PRO A 646 1.24 18.79 20.96
C PRO A 646 1.93 18.41 19.65
N PHE A 647 1.61 19.09 18.55
CA PHE A 647 2.44 19.13 17.34
C PHE A 647 3.85 19.63 17.72
N GLN A 648 4.68 18.74 18.23
CA GLN A 648 6.07 18.94 18.63
C GLN A 648 6.80 17.62 18.40
N SER A 649 7.72 17.63 17.42
CA SER A 649 8.98 16.88 17.43
C SER A 649 9.00 15.59 18.25
N TRP A 650 8.72 14.44 17.62
CA TRP A 650 9.06 13.16 18.24
C TRP A 650 10.57 12.94 18.19
N VAL A 651 11.16 13.16 19.36
CA VAL A 651 12.45 12.72 19.87
C VAL A 651 12.44 11.19 19.96
N PHE A 652 13.26 10.51 19.16
CA PHE A 652 14.41 9.70 19.59
C PHE A 652 15.36 9.54 18.40
#